data_AF-A0A250XDT0-F1
#
_entry.id   AF-A0A250XDT0-F1
#
_cell.length_a   1.000
_cell.length_b   1.000
_cell.length_c   1.000
_cell.angle_alpha   90.00
_cell.angle_beta   90.00
_cell.angle_gamma   90.00
#
_symmetry.space_group_name_H-M   'P 1'
#
loop_
_entity.id
_entity.type
_entity.pdbx_description
1 polymer ?
#
loop_
_entity_poly.entity_id
_entity_poly.type
_entity_poly.pdbx_seq_one_letter_code
_entity_poly.pdbx_strand_id
1 'polypeptide(L)'
;MRNLDCESGLTRCMSRLALEAFLMMMMMLLVTYAQDENQHCTAIGFGRKATATGATMIAHTDDSGLGTADLRLVRVPAANHKPGSLRPIHFPNCEYPRIVDGTRAPAYAPTGNTPAMKPLGYIPQVDHTFAYWDMNYALVNEHGLGFAESTCGAKTVGWSPRHGGPNLMSIEELTKIALERCKTAKCAVKLMGDLSVRYGYFSTEALPGTNSFSAAAECVLVSDALEVWHFHVMTAPSGASAVWAAQKVPDDHVTSLPNSFVIRTMDLEDPDNYLASDGIEQVAIDGGFYDPSTGLPFDFLASFGYFNGSTMHLGPNCPEDYNLYAGRRTWRIFDKVAPSLHLDPALGQRASYVTYPFSVQPDALITLKDVKDLLRDHYEGTPFDLTRGLGAGPFGSPTRWSGGINEAALGGGWERAISMFRTSWAFIIESREVSKTVPDPAKTRVWFGFDTPTATVFTPLYATQEVPPPSWTWPLQCTFSRSSTFWAVDFIKNWVDLRYNVMMPDVRSVQQKLEQQLLTAADKLEAEAAAALTGGGAAADLRSGTSNGLQPSTLVSDSWGVRAQSVAAARTAVRARLESFAVSAAENVTLKLWSLADALVARYSNGYKCLGDIEGTLLEGDRLAPGYPKEWLQAVGFQDYPTTRPPPHMHNEGEETLRGQDNELLVVPNMAASSQQAGSEEIGSETSSKKAVLKKDTASSRKGAPSSVLSRGELQKGASDRRTKVKSISHVVAAYVASALRNTADWLAPSSSGRLAGTQLQ
;
A
#
# COMPACT_ATOMS: atom_id res chain seq x y z
N MET A 1 31.62 -71.86 -8.25
CA MET A 1 32.80 -71.18 -8.85
C MET A 1 32.26 -70.30 -9.95
N ARG A 2 32.56 -69.03 -10.13
CA ARG A 2 33.10 -67.92 -9.33
C ARG A 2 32.55 -66.69 -10.07
N ASN A 3 32.19 -65.66 -9.30
CA ASN A 3 31.85 -64.30 -9.70
C ASN A 3 32.32 -63.87 -11.08
N LEU A 4 31.39 -63.37 -11.90
CA LEU A 4 31.52 -62.21 -12.80
C LEU A 4 30.22 -62.11 -13.61
N ASP A 5 29.21 -61.49 -13.01
CA ASP A 5 28.13 -60.77 -13.72
C ASP A 5 27.31 -60.01 -12.67
N CYS A 6 27.98 -59.06 -12.02
CA CYS A 6 27.37 -58.08 -11.12
C CYS A 6 27.01 -56.77 -11.88
N GLU A 7 27.14 -56.76 -13.22
CA GLU A 7 27.13 -55.53 -14.03
C GLU A 7 25.97 -55.42 -15.05
N SER A 8 25.12 -56.45 -15.16
CA SER A 8 24.07 -56.54 -16.18
C SER A 8 22.65 -56.50 -15.60
N GLY A 9 22.17 -55.32 -15.18
CA GLY A 9 20.71 -55.10 -15.05
C GLY A 9 20.24 -54.08 -14.02
N LEU A 10 20.91 -54.02 -12.86
CA LEU A 10 20.72 -52.92 -11.88
C LEU A 10 21.06 -51.54 -12.50
N THR A 11 22.00 -51.54 -13.44
CA THR A 11 22.62 -50.40 -14.13
C THR A 11 21.85 -49.87 -15.34
N ARG A 12 20.80 -50.58 -15.80
CA ARG A 12 20.06 -50.27 -17.05
C ARG A 12 18.74 -49.47 -16.89
N CYS A 13 18.15 -49.31 -15.70
CA CYS A 13 16.94 -48.47 -15.56
C CYS A 13 16.91 -47.60 -14.29
N MET A 14 17.77 -47.87 -13.31
CA MET A 14 18.10 -46.86 -12.29
C MET A 14 18.75 -45.62 -12.91
N SER A 15 19.40 -45.76 -14.08
CA SER A 15 20.02 -44.71 -14.91
C SER A 15 19.00 -43.91 -15.76
N ARG A 16 17.71 -44.17 -15.52
CA ARG A 16 16.58 -43.22 -15.58
C ARG A 16 16.50 -42.37 -14.30
N LEU A 17 17.60 -42.27 -13.58
CA LEU A 17 18.21 -41.09 -12.97
C LEU A 17 18.20 -39.84 -13.86
N ALA A 18 17.90 -39.95 -15.16
CA ALA A 18 17.90 -38.87 -16.14
C ALA A 18 16.51 -38.54 -16.76
N LEU A 19 15.44 -39.18 -16.31
CA LEU A 19 14.48 -38.57 -15.38
C LEU A 19 15.07 -38.15 -14.01
N GLU A 20 16.17 -37.42 -13.92
CA GLU A 20 16.19 -35.98 -14.10
C GLU A 20 14.78 -35.39 -14.05
N ALA A 21 14.56 -34.36 -13.27
CA ALA A 21 15.16 -33.07 -13.60
C ALA A 21 14.83 -32.58 -15.04
N PHE A 22 13.96 -33.30 -15.79
CA PHE A 22 12.91 -32.88 -16.73
C PHE A 22 11.69 -32.32 -16.01
N LEU A 23 11.48 -32.65 -14.74
CA LEU A 23 10.54 -31.91 -13.89
C LEU A 23 11.24 -31.53 -12.60
N MET A 24 12.45 -30.98 -12.72
CA MET A 24 12.57 -29.70 -13.41
C MET A 24 11.37 -28.86 -13.01
N MET A 25 11.44 -28.33 -11.80
CA MET A 25 11.93 -26.96 -11.87
C MET A 25 11.12 -26.15 -12.91
N MET A 26 9.78 -26.21 -13.13
CA MET A 26 8.56 -26.53 -12.34
C MET A 26 8.65 -26.22 -10.87
N MET A 27 9.46 -26.93 -10.11
CA MET A 27 10.09 -26.38 -8.89
C MET A 27 10.77 -24.99 -9.08
N MET A 28 10.77 -24.34 -10.25
CA MET A 28 11.36 -23.00 -10.49
C MET A 28 10.67 -22.10 -11.53
N LEU A 29 9.75 -22.60 -12.35
CA LEU A 29 8.84 -21.71 -13.10
C LEU A 29 7.49 -21.55 -12.39
N LEU A 30 7.14 -22.52 -11.54
CA LEU A 30 6.15 -22.41 -10.46
C LEU A 30 6.81 -22.14 -9.10
N VAL A 31 8.09 -21.74 -9.09
CA VAL A 31 8.43 -20.53 -8.32
C VAL A 31 7.46 -19.50 -8.85
N THR A 32 6.27 -19.47 -8.22
CA THR A 32 5.73 -18.26 -7.66
C THR A 32 6.19 -17.11 -8.53
N TYR A 33 5.51 -16.77 -9.63
CA TYR A 33 4.23 -16.07 -9.55
C TYR A 33 4.10 -15.22 -8.27
N ALA A 34 5.22 -14.72 -7.74
CA ALA A 34 5.32 -13.55 -6.92
C ALA A 34 4.99 -12.40 -7.87
N GLN A 35 3.71 -12.31 -8.19
CA GLN A 35 3.05 -11.03 -8.06
C GLN A 35 3.11 -10.71 -6.57
N ASP A 36 4.29 -10.33 -6.08
CA ASP A 36 4.36 -9.47 -4.91
C ASP A 36 3.74 -8.18 -5.41
N GLU A 37 2.41 -8.08 -5.28
CA GLU A 37 1.81 -6.77 -5.14
C GLU A 37 2.28 -6.23 -3.79
N ASN A 38 3.50 -5.69 -3.82
CA ASN A 38 4.10 -4.95 -2.73
C ASN A 38 3.08 -3.95 -2.17
N GLN A 39 3.10 -3.79 -0.86
CA GLN A 39 2.31 -2.75 -0.21
C GLN A 39 2.93 -1.43 -0.61
N HIS A 40 2.07 -0.49 -1.00
CA HIS A 40 2.57 0.76 -1.55
C HIS A 40 1.70 1.87 -1.03
N CYS A 41 2.26 2.79 -0.28
CA CYS A 41 1.50 3.88 0.32
C CYS A 41 1.74 5.23 -0.35
N THR A 42 0.89 6.22 -0.07
CA THR A 42 1.21 7.64 -0.31
C THR A 42 1.24 8.38 1.02
N ALA A 43 2.34 9.06 1.32
CA ALA A 43 2.42 9.96 2.47
C ALA A 43 2.64 11.42 2.04
N ILE A 44 2.05 12.36 2.78
CA ILE A 44 2.12 13.80 2.52
C ILE A 44 2.41 14.52 3.83
N GLY A 45 3.38 15.42 3.85
CA GLY A 45 3.77 16.17 5.05
C GLY A 45 3.54 17.66 4.87
N PHE A 46 3.11 18.34 5.94
CA PHE A 46 2.79 19.75 5.95
C PHE A 46 3.47 20.40 7.15
N GLY A 47 4.38 21.34 6.87
CA GLY A 47 5.00 22.16 7.91
C GLY A 47 3.97 23.07 8.59
N ARG A 48 4.20 23.39 9.86
CA ARG A 48 3.24 24.14 10.70
C ARG A 48 2.85 25.53 10.18
N LYS A 49 3.72 26.21 9.42
CA LYS A 49 3.44 27.52 8.79
C LYS A 49 2.79 27.37 7.41
N ALA A 50 2.76 26.17 6.84
CA ALA A 50 2.03 25.87 5.62
C ALA A 50 0.53 25.65 5.87
N THR A 51 0.11 25.45 7.12
CA THR A 51 -1.26 25.06 7.47
C THR A 51 -2.07 26.21 8.07
N ALA A 52 -3.39 26.17 7.86
CA ALA A 52 -4.30 27.20 8.36
C ALA A 52 -4.44 27.20 9.90
N THR A 53 -4.16 26.07 10.56
CA THR A 53 -4.30 25.93 12.02
C THR A 53 -2.99 26.15 12.78
N GLY A 54 -1.86 26.30 12.08
CA GLY A 54 -0.54 26.34 12.72
C GLY A 54 -0.06 24.96 13.21
N ALA A 55 -0.77 23.89 12.87
CA ALA A 55 -0.41 22.52 13.20
C ALA A 55 0.55 21.95 12.16
N THR A 56 1.48 21.09 12.58
CA THR A 56 2.05 20.15 11.63
C THR A 56 0.98 19.14 11.24
N MET A 57 1.03 18.68 9.99
CA MET A 57 0.19 17.56 9.55
C MET A 57 1.02 16.54 8.80
N ILE A 58 0.70 15.26 8.99
CA ILE A 58 1.08 14.19 8.08
C ILE A 58 -0.16 13.40 7.68
N ALA A 59 -0.24 13.01 6.42
CA ALA A 59 -1.35 12.28 5.85
C ALA A 59 -0.84 11.01 5.17
N HIS A 60 -1.65 9.95 5.18
CA HIS A 60 -1.24 8.62 4.73
C HIS A 60 -2.40 7.86 4.07
N THR A 61 -2.12 7.17 2.96
CA THR A 61 -2.93 6.05 2.47
C THR A 61 -2.11 4.77 2.60
N ASP A 62 -2.58 3.81 3.40
CA ASP A 62 -1.96 2.49 3.52
C ASP A 62 -2.61 1.56 2.50
N ASP A 63 -1.93 1.31 1.38
CA ASP A 63 -2.46 0.50 0.29
C ASP A 63 -1.84 -0.89 0.32
N SER A 64 -2.53 -1.81 1.01
CA SER A 64 -2.09 -3.18 1.23
C SER A 64 -2.37 -4.07 0.00
N GLY A 65 -1.49 -5.03 -0.26
CA GLY A 65 -1.58 -5.96 -1.38
C GLY A 65 -2.55 -7.13 -1.16
N LEU A 66 -2.21 -8.31 -1.68
CA LEU A 66 -3.10 -9.50 -1.75
C LEU A 66 -3.46 -10.14 -0.40
N GLY A 67 -2.79 -9.76 0.70
CA GLY A 67 -3.03 -10.33 2.04
C GLY A 67 -4.26 -9.72 2.72
N THR A 68 -4.97 -10.52 3.53
CA THR A 68 -6.10 -10.02 4.33
C THR A 68 -5.59 -9.27 5.55
N ALA A 69 -5.57 -7.94 5.50
CA ALA A 69 -5.05 -7.08 6.53
C ALA A 69 -5.73 -7.30 7.90
N ASP A 70 -4.94 -7.21 8.97
CA ASP A 70 -5.46 -7.07 10.33
C ASP A 70 -6.04 -5.67 10.51
N LEU A 71 -7.38 -5.56 10.53
CA LEU A 71 -8.08 -4.27 10.53
C LEU A 71 -8.12 -3.59 11.90
N ARG A 72 -7.57 -4.21 12.95
CA ARG A 72 -7.65 -3.66 14.31
C ARG A 72 -6.81 -2.40 14.47
N LEU A 73 -7.46 -1.32 14.89
CA LEU A 73 -6.80 -0.23 15.61
C LEU A 73 -6.57 -0.68 17.07
N VAL A 74 -5.31 -0.80 17.48
CA VAL A 74 -4.95 -1.27 18.83
C VAL A 74 -4.39 -0.15 19.67
N ARG A 75 -4.87 -0.01 20.91
CA ARG A 75 -4.21 0.82 21.92
C ARG A 75 -3.14 0.00 22.63
N VAL A 76 -1.89 0.44 22.56
CA VAL A 76 -0.80 -0.07 23.39
C VAL A 76 -0.67 0.87 24.61
N PRO A 77 -0.85 0.37 25.85
CA PRO A 77 -0.79 1.22 27.04
C PRO A 77 0.66 1.59 27.40
N ALA A 78 0.80 2.73 28.10
CA ALA A 78 2.06 3.08 28.75
C ALA A 78 2.37 2.03 29.83
N ALA A 79 3.64 1.67 29.98
CA ALA A 79 4.05 0.64 30.91
C ALA A 79 5.34 0.99 31.65
N ASN A 80 5.46 0.50 32.88
CA ASN A 80 6.72 0.50 33.62
C ASN A 80 7.33 -0.90 33.55
N HIS A 81 8.64 -0.98 33.35
CA HIS A 81 9.38 -2.22 33.23
C HIS A 81 10.43 -2.33 34.34
N LYS A 82 10.71 -3.56 34.77
CA LYS A 82 11.77 -3.81 35.76
C LYS A 82 13.14 -3.57 35.12
N PRO A 83 14.14 -3.07 35.86
CA PRO A 83 15.51 -2.97 35.35
C PRO A 83 16.01 -4.29 34.77
N GLY A 84 16.67 -4.24 33.62
CA GLY A 84 17.17 -5.42 32.91
C GLY A 84 16.12 -6.22 32.13
N SER A 85 14.87 -5.74 32.07
CA SER A 85 13.85 -6.35 31.20
C SER A 85 14.28 -6.28 29.73
N LEU A 86 13.75 -7.20 28.93
CA LEU A 86 13.98 -7.27 27.49
C LEU A 86 12.67 -7.00 26.74
N ARG A 87 12.74 -6.25 25.63
CA ARG A 87 11.62 -6.02 24.72
C ARG A 87 11.71 -7.05 23.58
N PRO A 88 10.69 -7.91 23.39
CA PRO A 88 10.66 -8.83 22.26
C PRO A 88 10.52 -8.05 20.94
N ILE A 89 11.21 -8.52 19.90
CA ILE A 89 11.05 -8.06 18.52
C ILE A 89 10.35 -9.18 17.75
N HIS A 90 9.20 -8.88 17.15
CA HIS A 90 8.43 -9.85 16.36
C HIS A 90 8.65 -9.62 14.87
N PHE A 91 8.48 -10.66 14.07
CA PHE A 91 8.33 -10.48 12.63
C PHE A 91 6.89 -10.01 12.40
N PRO A 92 6.66 -8.78 11.95
CA PRO A 92 5.31 -8.27 11.77
C PRO A 92 4.62 -9.05 10.64
N ASN A 93 3.32 -9.28 10.79
CA ASN A 93 2.46 -9.84 9.76
C ASN A 93 1.43 -8.78 9.38
N CYS A 94 1.27 -8.43 8.11
CA CYS A 94 0.18 -7.52 7.73
C CYS A 94 -1.18 -8.21 7.90
N GLU A 95 -1.22 -9.54 7.85
CA GLU A 95 -2.44 -10.33 7.99
C GLU A 95 -2.85 -10.56 9.45
N TYR A 96 -4.14 -10.85 9.66
CA TYR A 96 -4.63 -11.22 10.99
C TYR A 96 -4.15 -12.64 11.41
N PRO A 97 -3.61 -12.80 12.63
CA PRO A 97 -3.25 -11.75 13.59
C PRO A 97 -1.88 -11.12 13.26
N ARG A 98 -1.80 -9.79 13.33
CA ARG A 98 -0.57 -9.02 13.05
C ARG A 98 0.60 -9.44 13.93
N ILE A 99 0.31 -9.57 15.22
CA ILE A 99 1.17 -10.19 16.23
C ILE A 99 0.28 -10.91 17.25
N VAL A 100 0.87 -11.86 17.98
CA VAL A 100 0.23 -12.54 19.11
C VAL A 100 1.15 -12.45 20.32
N ASP A 101 1.01 -11.38 21.09
CA ASP A 101 1.79 -11.07 22.27
C ASP A 101 0.93 -10.28 23.29
N GLY A 102 0.37 -10.99 24.26
CA GLY A 102 -0.44 -10.38 25.32
C GLY A 102 0.34 -9.46 26.25
N THR A 103 1.68 -9.50 26.22
CA THR A 103 2.51 -8.56 26.97
C THR A 103 2.60 -7.19 26.30
N ARG A 104 2.32 -7.12 24.98
CA ARG A 104 2.28 -5.86 24.24
C ARG A 104 1.00 -5.08 24.52
N ALA A 105 -0.14 -5.70 24.27
CA ALA A 105 -1.45 -5.11 24.52
C ALA A 105 -2.50 -6.21 24.71
N PRO A 106 -3.59 -5.95 25.46
CA PRO A 106 -4.68 -6.90 25.62
C PRO A 106 -5.27 -7.38 24.28
N ALA A 107 -5.36 -6.50 23.28
CA ALA A 107 -5.86 -6.85 21.96
C ALA A 107 -4.96 -7.85 21.21
N TYR A 108 -3.68 -7.95 21.56
CA TYR A 108 -2.74 -8.92 20.99
C TYR A 108 -2.59 -10.18 21.82
N ALA A 109 -3.38 -10.35 22.89
CA ALA A 109 -3.35 -11.57 23.67
C ALA A 109 -3.74 -12.80 22.82
N PRO A 110 -3.13 -13.97 23.07
CA PRO A 110 -3.57 -15.24 22.51
C PRO A 110 -5.08 -15.45 22.66
N THR A 111 -5.78 -15.77 21.57
CA THR A 111 -7.21 -16.10 21.58
C THR A 111 -7.46 -17.51 21.07
N GLY A 112 -8.31 -18.27 21.78
CA GLY A 112 -8.61 -19.66 21.44
C GLY A 112 -7.35 -20.53 21.45
N ASN A 113 -7.10 -21.24 20.35
CA ASN A 113 -5.94 -22.14 20.19
C ASN A 113 -4.73 -21.46 19.53
N THR A 114 -4.74 -20.13 19.36
CA THR A 114 -3.62 -19.42 18.72
C THR A 114 -2.49 -19.23 19.72
N PRO A 115 -1.31 -19.87 19.54
CA PRO A 115 -0.19 -19.72 20.47
C PRO A 115 0.42 -18.31 20.36
N ALA A 116 1.12 -17.88 21.42
CA ALA A 116 1.93 -16.67 21.38
C ALA A 116 3.01 -16.79 20.29
N MET A 117 3.23 -15.69 19.57
CA MET A 117 4.23 -15.63 18.51
C MET A 117 5.63 -15.68 19.13
N LYS A 118 6.53 -16.47 18.53
CA LYS A 118 7.93 -16.52 18.92
C LYS A 118 8.65 -15.25 18.42
N PRO A 119 9.31 -14.47 19.29
CA PRO A 119 10.10 -13.32 18.85
C PRO A 119 11.27 -13.73 17.93
N LEU A 120 11.62 -12.84 17.01
CA LEU A 120 12.87 -12.91 16.23
C LEU A 120 14.10 -12.75 17.12
N GLY A 121 13.97 -11.93 18.17
CA GLY A 121 15.04 -11.57 19.09
C GLY A 121 14.56 -10.57 20.12
N TYR A 122 15.50 -9.93 20.81
CA TYR A 122 15.23 -9.03 21.93
C TYR A 122 16.18 -7.83 21.93
N ILE A 123 15.69 -6.70 22.43
CA ILE A 123 16.53 -5.54 22.78
C ILE A 123 16.36 -5.17 24.26
N PRO A 124 17.31 -4.45 24.87
CA PRO A 124 17.12 -3.90 26.20
C PRO A 124 15.84 -3.06 26.27
N GLN A 125 15.03 -3.30 27.31
CA GLN A 125 13.84 -2.50 27.58
C GLN A 125 14.18 -1.28 28.42
N VAL A 126 13.46 -0.18 28.21
CA VAL A 126 13.56 1.04 29.01
C VAL A 126 12.63 0.96 30.23
N ASP A 127 12.93 1.72 31.28
CA ASP A 127 12.15 1.70 32.54
C ASP A 127 10.68 2.10 32.35
N HIS A 128 10.39 2.98 31.38
CA HIS A 128 9.05 3.46 31.08
C HIS A 128 8.84 3.62 29.58
N THR A 129 7.69 3.14 29.09
CA THR A 129 7.23 3.32 27.71
C THR A 129 5.94 4.13 27.67
N PHE A 130 5.79 4.94 26.61
CA PHE A 130 4.58 5.73 26.37
C PHE A 130 3.46 4.92 25.73
N ALA A 131 2.24 5.39 25.92
CA ALA A 131 1.07 4.82 25.28
C ALA A 131 0.95 5.30 23.83
N TYR A 132 0.55 4.42 22.92
CA TYR A 132 0.43 4.74 21.50
C TYR A 132 -0.66 3.93 20.78
N TRP A 133 -1.08 4.44 19.62
CA TRP A 133 -1.99 3.77 18.70
C TRP A 133 -1.22 2.94 17.68
N ASP A 134 -1.57 1.68 17.52
CA ASP A 134 -0.88 0.71 16.66
C ASP A 134 -1.76 0.20 15.52
N MET A 135 -1.15 0.14 14.34
CA MET A 135 -1.66 -0.47 13.10
C MET A 135 -0.56 -1.38 12.53
N ASN A 136 -0.48 -1.56 11.20
CA ASN A 136 0.68 -2.24 10.60
C ASN A 136 1.95 -1.53 11.05
N TYR A 137 1.96 -0.21 10.88
CA TYR A 137 2.92 0.73 11.43
C TYR A 137 2.37 1.41 12.69
N ALA A 138 3.27 1.96 13.52
CA ALA A 138 2.84 2.76 14.67
C ALA A 138 2.21 4.08 14.19
N LEU A 139 1.04 4.44 14.72
CA LEU A 139 0.28 5.60 14.24
C LEU A 139 0.71 6.90 14.94
N VAL A 140 0.41 7.03 16.23
CA VAL A 140 0.72 8.22 17.04
C VAL A 140 0.78 7.89 18.52
N ASN A 141 1.69 8.53 19.28
CA ASN A 141 1.78 8.36 20.73
C ASN A 141 1.10 9.50 21.51
N GLU A 142 0.94 9.33 22.82
CA GLU A 142 0.31 10.31 23.71
C GLU A 142 1.03 11.69 23.78
N HIS A 143 2.23 11.79 23.21
CA HIS A 143 2.98 13.04 23.10
C HIS A 143 2.77 13.77 21.77
N GLY A 144 2.05 13.17 20.81
CA GLY A 144 1.78 13.76 19.51
C GLY A 144 2.86 13.48 18.46
N LEU A 145 3.80 12.57 18.74
CA LEU A 145 4.71 12.02 17.75
C LEU A 145 3.97 10.99 16.92
N GLY A 146 3.96 11.13 15.60
CA GLY A 146 3.28 10.22 14.68
C GLY A 146 4.05 9.96 13.39
N PHE A 147 3.60 8.92 12.68
CA PHE A 147 4.26 8.43 11.47
C PHE A 147 3.28 8.25 10.30
N ALA A 148 3.79 8.44 9.09
CA ALA A 148 3.14 8.07 7.83
C ALA A 148 4.21 7.45 6.92
N GLU A 149 3.94 6.29 6.36
CA GLU A 149 4.96 5.41 5.79
C GLU A 149 4.80 5.29 4.26
N SER A 150 5.86 4.89 3.56
CA SER A 150 5.83 4.50 2.16
C SER A 150 6.97 3.54 1.78
N THR A 151 6.60 2.35 1.31
CA THR A 151 7.55 1.34 0.85
C THR A 151 8.35 1.80 -0.36
N CYS A 152 9.66 1.67 -0.29
CA CYS A 152 10.61 2.24 -1.24
C CYS A 152 11.56 1.19 -1.83
N GLY A 153 11.98 1.41 -3.07
CA GLY A 153 13.01 0.59 -3.72
C GLY A 153 14.43 0.99 -3.32
N ALA A 154 15.29 0.01 -3.07
CA ALA A 154 16.71 0.23 -2.75
C ALA A 154 17.63 -0.81 -3.40
N LYS A 155 18.90 -0.44 -3.61
CA LYS A 155 19.90 -1.28 -4.31
C LYS A 155 20.45 -2.45 -3.50
N THR A 156 20.10 -2.56 -2.22
CA THR A 156 20.53 -3.66 -1.35
C THR A 156 19.31 -4.28 -0.68
N VAL A 157 19.47 -5.51 -0.19
CA VAL A 157 18.44 -6.25 0.54
C VAL A 157 19.09 -6.93 1.73
N GLY A 158 18.42 -6.92 2.88
CA GLY A 158 18.80 -7.65 4.09
C GLY A 158 17.72 -8.62 4.51
N TRP A 159 18.13 -9.67 5.23
CA TRP A 159 17.21 -10.71 5.69
C TRP A 159 17.11 -10.75 7.21
N SER A 160 15.92 -11.10 7.70
CA SER A 160 15.69 -11.32 9.13
C SER A 160 16.18 -12.69 9.60
N PRO A 161 16.30 -12.93 10.92
CA PRO A 161 16.59 -14.26 11.47
C PRO A 161 15.63 -15.35 11.02
N ARG A 162 14.36 -15.01 10.76
CA ARG A 162 13.37 -15.95 10.22
C ARG A 162 13.75 -16.43 8.82
N HIS A 163 14.44 -15.59 8.06
CA HIS A 163 14.89 -15.84 6.70
C HIS A 163 16.41 -16.10 6.62
N GLY A 164 17.05 -16.46 7.74
CA GLY A 164 18.47 -16.82 7.80
C GLY A 164 19.45 -15.66 7.77
N GLY A 165 18.99 -14.41 7.89
CA GLY A 165 19.85 -13.23 7.99
C GLY A 165 20.00 -12.68 9.42
N PRO A 166 20.90 -11.71 9.62
CA PRO A 166 21.20 -11.18 10.95
C PRO A 166 20.31 -10.01 11.39
N ASN A 167 19.46 -9.47 10.51
CA ASN A 167 18.82 -8.18 10.72
C ASN A 167 17.55 -8.28 11.57
N LEU A 168 17.51 -7.59 12.71
CA LEU A 168 16.40 -7.71 13.65
C LEU A 168 15.31 -6.66 13.44
N MET A 169 15.62 -5.51 12.84
CA MET A 169 14.71 -4.37 12.75
C MET A 169 13.99 -4.30 11.41
N SER A 170 12.67 -4.15 11.46
CA SER A 170 11.83 -3.69 10.35
C SER A 170 11.21 -2.34 10.70
N ILE A 171 10.68 -1.61 9.72
CA ILE A 171 10.13 -0.27 9.98
C ILE A 171 8.91 -0.29 10.91
N GLU A 172 8.12 -1.36 10.87
CA GLU A 172 6.97 -1.58 11.77
C GLU A 172 7.43 -1.63 13.22
N GLU A 173 8.51 -2.36 13.52
CA GLU A 173 9.04 -2.43 14.87
C GLU A 173 9.79 -1.15 15.26
N LEU A 174 10.52 -0.52 14.35
CA LEU A 174 11.24 0.74 14.60
C LEU A 174 10.29 1.87 14.99
N THR A 175 9.20 2.06 14.23
CA THR A 175 8.19 3.08 14.53
C THR A 175 7.52 2.81 15.88
N LYS A 176 7.22 1.55 16.21
CA LYS A 176 6.65 1.17 17.52
C LYS A 176 7.61 1.46 18.66
N ILE A 177 8.88 1.10 18.53
CA ILE A 177 9.93 1.42 19.53
C ILE A 177 10.08 2.94 19.69
N ALA A 178 10.02 3.69 18.59
CA ALA A 178 10.12 5.14 18.63
C ALA A 178 8.93 5.76 19.37
N LEU A 179 7.70 5.31 19.12
CA LEU A 179 6.51 5.79 19.86
C LEU A 179 6.55 5.43 21.34
N GLU A 180 7.13 4.29 21.71
CA GLU A 180 7.33 3.88 23.10
C GLU A 180 8.33 4.78 23.85
N ARG A 181 9.32 5.36 23.16
CA ARG A 181 10.52 5.92 23.81
C ARG A 181 10.78 7.41 23.53
N CYS A 182 10.20 7.97 22.48
CA CYS A 182 10.44 9.34 22.03
C CYS A 182 9.20 10.22 22.11
N LYS A 183 9.42 11.52 22.29
CA LYS A 183 8.38 12.55 22.28
C LYS A 183 8.44 13.48 21.07
N THR A 184 9.59 13.52 20.39
CA THR A 184 9.87 14.44 19.29
C THR A 184 10.31 13.70 18.04
N ALA A 185 10.10 14.30 16.88
CA ALA A 185 10.45 13.75 15.57
C ALA A 185 11.94 13.51 15.46
N LYS A 186 12.78 14.48 15.85
CA LYS A 186 14.24 14.35 15.86
C LYS A 186 14.74 13.24 16.78
N CYS A 187 14.10 13.00 17.93
CA CYS A 187 14.40 11.85 18.80
C CYS A 187 14.12 10.53 18.08
N ALA A 188 12.94 10.43 17.46
CA ALA A 188 12.51 9.23 16.76
C ALA A 188 13.42 8.89 15.58
N VAL A 189 13.77 9.87 14.74
CA VAL A 189 14.73 9.70 13.63
C VAL A 189 16.04 9.09 14.10
N LYS A 190 16.66 9.68 15.14
CA LYS A 190 17.93 9.18 15.69
C LYS A 190 17.79 7.79 16.29
N LEU A 191 16.74 7.56 17.09
CA LEU A 191 16.52 6.26 17.73
C LEU A 191 16.29 5.15 16.69
N MET A 192 15.47 5.40 15.66
CA MET A 192 15.23 4.42 14.61
C MET A 192 16.51 4.13 13.82
N GLY A 193 17.28 5.17 13.48
CA GLY A 193 18.59 5.04 12.83
C GLY A 193 19.59 4.22 13.64
N ASP A 194 19.77 4.56 14.91
CA ASP A 194 20.70 3.88 15.83
C ASP A 194 20.36 2.40 16.00
N LEU A 195 19.07 2.07 16.15
CA LEU A 195 18.60 0.69 16.27
C LEU A 195 18.82 -0.09 14.98
N SER A 196 18.57 0.53 13.82
CA SER A 196 18.78 -0.08 12.51
C SER A 196 20.25 -0.39 12.26
N VAL A 197 21.15 0.52 12.62
CA VAL A 197 22.60 0.30 12.51
C VAL A 197 23.06 -0.80 13.46
N ARG A 198 22.62 -0.75 14.73
CA ARG A 198 23.07 -1.66 15.78
C ARG A 198 22.57 -3.10 15.61
N TYR A 199 21.32 -3.26 15.21
CA TYR A 199 20.64 -4.56 15.18
C TYR A 199 20.34 -5.05 13.76
N GLY A 200 20.71 -4.27 12.74
CA GLY A 200 20.46 -4.60 11.34
C GLY A 200 19.03 -4.33 10.91
N TYR A 201 18.88 -3.96 9.64
CA TYR A 201 17.61 -3.61 9.03
C TYR A 201 17.19 -4.59 7.92
N PHE A 202 15.90 -4.89 7.84
CA PHE A 202 15.28 -5.60 6.71
C PHE A 202 13.89 -5.01 6.42
N SER A 203 13.46 -5.02 5.14
CA SER A 203 12.04 -4.82 4.81
C SER A 203 11.31 -6.16 4.88
N THR A 204 10.07 -6.13 5.37
CA THR A 204 9.19 -7.28 5.55
C THR A 204 8.62 -7.79 4.23
N GLU A 205 8.62 -6.95 3.19
CA GLU A 205 8.24 -7.28 1.83
C GLU A 205 9.38 -7.96 1.04
N ALA A 206 10.61 -7.91 1.56
CA ALA A 206 11.73 -8.60 0.95
C ALA A 206 11.80 -10.08 1.34
N LEU A 207 11.75 -10.97 0.34
CA LEU A 207 11.87 -12.43 0.52
C LEU A 207 13.07 -13.02 -0.23
N PRO A 208 13.83 -13.97 0.39
CA PRO A 208 14.93 -14.63 -0.29
C PRO A 208 14.48 -15.31 -1.60
N GLY A 209 15.22 -15.07 -2.68
CA GLY A 209 14.94 -15.66 -3.99
C GLY A 209 13.92 -14.89 -4.84
N THR A 210 13.42 -13.73 -4.38
CA THR A 210 12.57 -12.82 -5.18
C THR A 210 13.34 -11.59 -5.65
N ASN A 211 12.76 -10.80 -6.57
CA ASN A 211 13.31 -9.50 -6.99
C ASN A 211 12.93 -8.40 -5.98
N SER A 212 13.41 -8.54 -4.73
CA SER A 212 12.96 -7.72 -3.61
C SER A 212 13.42 -6.27 -3.63
N PHE A 213 14.33 -5.88 -4.54
CA PHE A 213 14.91 -4.52 -4.59
C PHE A 213 13.87 -3.40 -4.70
N SER A 214 12.69 -3.70 -5.23
CA SER A 214 11.58 -2.74 -5.39
C SER A 214 10.85 -2.37 -4.10
N ALA A 215 11.01 -3.18 -3.05
CA ALA A 215 10.43 -2.99 -1.72
C ALA A 215 11.46 -3.39 -0.64
N ALA A 216 12.73 -3.04 -0.85
CA ALA A 216 13.82 -3.41 0.05
C ALA A 216 14.12 -2.36 1.12
N ALA A 217 13.44 -1.22 1.06
CA ALA A 217 13.63 -0.09 1.93
C ALA A 217 12.30 0.53 2.31
N GLU A 218 12.34 1.34 3.36
CA GLU A 218 11.14 2.01 3.86
C GLU A 218 11.44 3.49 4.02
N CYS A 219 10.43 4.29 3.72
CA CYS A 219 10.45 5.72 3.86
C CYS A 219 9.36 6.16 4.83
N VAL A 220 9.66 7.06 5.76
CA VAL A 220 8.71 7.50 6.78
C VAL A 220 8.72 9.01 6.92
N LEU A 221 7.54 9.62 6.90
CA LEU A 221 7.32 10.94 7.45
C LEU A 221 7.15 10.84 8.97
N VAL A 222 7.99 11.56 9.70
CA VAL A 222 7.98 11.64 11.15
C VAL A 222 7.52 13.03 11.55
N SER A 223 6.44 13.17 12.31
CA SER A 223 5.98 14.48 12.78
C SER A 223 5.74 14.55 14.27
N ASP A 224 6.03 15.70 14.84
CA ASP A 224 5.53 16.15 16.14
C ASP A 224 4.88 17.54 15.97
N ALA A 225 4.48 18.20 17.06
CA ALA A 225 3.83 19.51 17.00
C ALA A 225 4.67 20.64 16.38
N LEU A 226 5.97 20.45 16.19
CA LEU A 226 6.91 21.47 15.74
C LEU A 226 7.45 21.19 14.34
N GLU A 227 7.80 19.94 14.05
CA GLU A 227 8.59 19.58 12.88
C GLU A 227 8.03 18.37 12.13
N VAL A 228 8.33 18.31 10.84
CA VAL A 228 8.12 17.15 9.97
C VAL A 228 9.46 16.76 9.35
N TRP A 229 9.78 15.47 9.35
CA TRP A 229 11.03 14.92 8.83
C TRP A 229 10.74 13.78 7.85
N HIS A 230 11.49 13.69 6.76
CA HIS A 230 11.65 12.44 6.03
C HIS A 230 12.72 11.59 6.71
N PHE A 231 12.50 10.28 6.78
CA PHE A 231 13.48 9.28 7.20
C PHE A 231 13.46 8.13 6.20
N HIS A 232 14.59 7.84 5.56
CA HIS A 232 14.77 6.74 4.62
C HIS A 232 15.76 5.75 5.21
N VAL A 233 15.44 4.45 5.17
CA VAL A 233 16.29 3.40 5.72
C VAL A 233 16.32 2.17 4.82
N MET A 234 17.50 1.58 4.71
CA MET A 234 17.74 0.33 3.98
C MET A 234 18.85 -0.47 4.66
N THR A 235 19.02 -1.74 4.28
CA THR A 235 20.14 -2.56 4.73
C THR A 235 21.45 -2.02 4.14
N ALA A 236 22.55 -2.05 4.91
CA ALA A 236 23.84 -1.68 4.32
C ALA A 236 24.31 -2.71 3.27
N PRO A 237 25.24 -2.35 2.34
CA PRO A 237 25.74 -3.26 1.31
C PRO A 237 26.37 -4.57 1.84
N SER A 238 26.79 -4.58 3.11
CA SER A 238 27.30 -5.78 3.79
C SER A 238 26.23 -6.87 4.03
N GLY A 239 24.95 -6.57 3.82
CA GLY A 239 23.82 -7.46 4.13
C GLY A 239 23.43 -7.49 5.62
N ALA A 240 24.13 -6.71 6.45
CA ALA A 240 23.88 -6.51 7.87
C ALA A 240 23.92 -5.00 8.20
N SER A 241 23.48 -4.58 9.38
CA SER A 241 23.38 -3.15 9.74
C SER A 241 22.41 -2.39 8.82
N ALA A 242 22.51 -1.07 8.76
CA ALA A 242 21.64 -0.20 7.97
C ALA A 242 22.37 1.04 7.45
N VAL A 243 21.88 1.57 6.34
CA VAL A 243 22.17 2.93 5.86
C VAL A 243 20.87 3.72 5.98
N TRP A 244 20.95 4.93 6.52
CA TRP A 244 19.77 5.79 6.65
C TRP A 244 20.11 7.27 6.47
N ALA A 245 19.12 8.03 6.02
CA ALA A 245 19.19 9.47 5.83
C ALA A 245 17.87 10.12 6.22
N ALA A 246 17.93 11.35 6.71
CA ALA A 246 16.77 12.13 7.11
C ALA A 246 16.94 13.61 6.79
N GLN A 247 15.84 14.23 6.36
CA GLN A 247 15.79 15.64 6.01
C GLN A 247 14.54 16.29 6.60
N LYS A 248 14.71 17.43 7.28
CA LYS A 248 13.61 18.23 7.81
C LYS A 248 12.87 18.93 6.68
N VAL A 249 11.55 18.93 6.75
CA VAL A 249 10.68 19.72 5.87
C VAL A 249 10.65 21.16 6.41
N PRO A 250 10.86 22.19 5.57
CA PRO A 250 10.70 23.57 6.00
C PRO A 250 9.32 23.84 6.61
N ASP A 251 9.26 24.67 7.65
CA ASP A 251 8.03 24.93 8.40
C ASP A 251 6.87 25.43 7.51
N ASP A 252 7.16 26.12 6.41
CA ASP A 252 6.20 26.70 5.47
C ASP A 252 6.01 25.88 4.18
N HIS A 253 6.50 24.64 4.14
CA HIS A 253 6.45 23.78 2.96
C HIS A 253 5.51 22.57 3.12
N VAL A 254 5.13 22.02 1.97
CA VAL A 254 4.45 20.73 1.78
C VAL A 254 5.38 19.77 1.05
N THR A 255 5.45 18.52 1.49
CA THR A 255 6.27 17.46 0.90
C THR A 255 5.44 16.25 0.50
N SER A 256 5.98 15.42 -0.39
CA SER A 256 5.38 14.17 -0.84
C SER A 256 6.35 13.01 -0.66
N LEU A 257 5.82 11.85 -0.28
CA LEU A 257 6.57 10.60 -0.18
C LEU A 257 5.79 9.47 -0.89
N PRO A 258 6.04 9.24 -2.20
CA PRO A 258 5.28 8.28 -3.00
C PRO A 258 6.15 7.10 -3.47
N ASN A 259 6.40 6.14 -2.58
CA ASN A 259 7.11 4.88 -2.86
C ASN A 259 8.48 5.03 -3.53
N SER A 260 9.17 6.13 -3.26
CA SER A 260 10.51 6.38 -3.77
C SER A 260 11.26 7.26 -2.80
N PHE A 261 12.57 7.04 -2.69
CA PHE A 261 13.44 7.99 -2.00
C PHE A 261 13.33 9.37 -2.67
N VAL A 262 13.28 10.41 -1.85
CA VAL A 262 13.24 11.83 -2.30
C VAL A 262 14.40 12.67 -1.75
N ILE A 263 15.16 12.16 -0.78
CA ILE A 263 16.35 12.83 -0.24
C ILE A 263 17.47 12.66 -1.25
N ARG A 264 18.08 13.78 -1.66
CA ARG A 264 19.15 13.86 -2.67
C ARG A 264 20.47 14.19 -1.96
N THR A 265 21.04 15.36 -2.25
CA THR A 265 22.21 15.94 -1.59
C THR A 265 21.85 16.45 -0.19
N MET A 266 22.76 16.26 0.77
CA MET A 266 22.57 16.67 2.16
C MET A 266 23.76 17.48 2.65
N ASP A 267 23.51 18.49 3.49
CA ASP A 267 24.55 19.19 4.23
C ASP A 267 24.64 18.60 5.64
N LEU A 268 25.56 17.65 5.85
CA LEU A 268 25.70 16.94 7.13
C LEU A 268 26.35 17.80 8.22
N GLU A 269 26.87 18.99 7.88
CA GLU A 269 27.31 19.98 8.86
C GLU A 269 26.13 20.79 9.45
N ASP A 270 24.92 20.62 8.90
CA ASP A 270 23.67 21.19 9.41
C ASP A 270 22.79 20.10 10.05
N PRO A 271 23.06 19.71 11.30
CA PRO A 271 22.30 18.68 12.01
C PRO A 271 20.88 19.13 12.39
N ASP A 272 20.50 20.38 12.13
CA ASP A 272 19.15 20.88 12.36
C ASP A 272 18.22 20.60 11.18
N ASN A 273 18.77 20.41 9.98
CA ASN A 273 18.00 20.05 8.79
C ASN A 273 18.34 18.68 8.22
N TYR A 274 19.51 18.11 8.52
CA TYR A 274 19.95 16.83 7.98
C TYR A 274 20.49 15.90 9.06
N LEU A 275 20.16 14.61 8.96
CA LEU A 275 20.74 13.56 9.81
C LEU A 275 20.99 12.32 8.93
N ALA A 276 22.04 11.57 9.18
CA ALA A 276 22.33 10.35 8.44
C ALA A 276 23.14 9.35 9.28
N SER A 277 23.22 8.10 8.82
CA SER A 277 24.17 7.13 9.35
C SER A 277 25.62 7.58 9.14
N ASP A 278 26.49 7.30 10.11
CA ASP A 278 27.91 7.67 10.04
C ASP A 278 28.59 7.08 8.78
N GLY A 279 29.43 7.89 8.14
CA GLY A 279 30.23 7.46 6.98
C GLY A 279 29.41 7.10 5.73
N ILE A 280 28.16 7.59 5.62
CA ILE A 280 27.22 7.24 4.54
C ILE A 280 27.81 7.36 3.12
N GLU A 281 28.61 8.39 2.85
CA GLU A 281 29.29 8.57 1.57
C GLU A 281 30.33 7.46 1.32
N GLN A 282 31.13 7.14 2.34
CA GLN A 282 32.12 6.05 2.24
C GLN A 282 31.44 4.70 2.01
N VAL A 283 30.31 4.44 2.66
CA VAL A 283 29.52 3.22 2.43
C VAL A 283 29.03 3.14 0.98
N ALA A 284 28.65 4.27 0.38
CA ALA A 284 28.27 4.33 -1.02
C ALA A 284 29.47 4.07 -1.96
N ILE A 285 30.65 4.60 -1.63
CA ILE A 285 31.89 4.38 -2.38
C ILE A 285 32.29 2.91 -2.34
N ASP A 286 32.36 2.33 -1.14
CA ASP A 286 32.76 0.94 -0.93
C ASP A 286 31.77 -0.05 -1.57
N GLY A 287 30.49 0.32 -1.62
CA GLY A 287 29.45 -0.41 -2.33
C GLY A 287 29.45 -0.25 -3.85
N GLY A 288 30.31 0.61 -4.42
CA GLY A 288 30.32 0.92 -5.85
C GLY A 288 29.08 1.68 -6.34
N PHE A 289 28.39 2.36 -5.43
CA PHE A 289 27.14 3.09 -5.67
C PHE A 289 27.34 4.59 -5.88
N TYR A 290 28.52 5.10 -5.54
CA TYR A 290 28.93 6.48 -5.78
C TYR A 290 30.41 6.49 -6.18
N ASP A 291 30.73 7.27 -7.21
CA ASP A 291 32.09 7.45 -7.70
C ASP A 291 32.49 8.93 -7.56
N PRO A 292 33.31 9.29 -6.55
CA PRO A 292 33.72 10.67 -6.33
C PRO A 292 34.60 11.20 -7.46
N SER A 293 35.19 10.34 -8.30
CA SER A 293 36.00 10.78 -9.44
C SER A 293 35.17 11.44 -10.55
N THR A 294 33.84 11.25 -10.54
CA THR A 294 32.91 11.93 -11.45
C THR A 294 32.80 13.43 -11.18
N GLY A 295 33.19 13.90 -9.99
CA GLY A 295 33.07 15.29 -9.56
C GLY A 295 31.63 15.73 -9.23
N LEU A 296 30.66 14.81 -9.28
CA LEU A 296 29.29 15.07 -8.85
C LEU A 296 29.20 14.98 -7.32
N PRO A 297 28.36 15.79 -6.65
CA PRO A 297 28.15 15.68 -5.21
C PRO A 297 27.48 14.34 -4.85
N PHE A 298 27.75 13.86 -3.63
CA PHE A 298 27.06 12.69 -3.09
C PHE A 298 25.54 12.93 -3.01
N ASP A 299 24.78 12.01 -3.60
CA ASP A 299 23.33 12.10 -3.75
C ASP A 299 22.68 10.79 -3.29
N PHE A 300 21.96 10.83 -2.16
CA PHE A 300 21.43 9.64 -1.51
C PHE A 300 20.50 8.83 -2.43
N LEU A 301 19.57 9.50 -3.13
CA LEU A 301 18.67 8.85 -4.08
C LEU A 301 19.45 8.15 -5.20
N ALA A 302 20.39 8.87 -5.81
CA ALA A 302 21.15 8.34 -6.94
C ALA A 302 22.04 7.15 -6.53
N SER A 303 22.63 7.24 -5.35
CA SER A 303 23.49 6.19 -4.79
C SER A 303 22.70 4.96 -4.38
N PHE A 304 21.59 5.12 -3.66
CA PHE A 304 20.97 4.01 -2.96
C PHE A 304 19.59 3.58 -3.48
N GLY A 305 18.88 4.46 -4.20
CA GLY A 305 17.55 4.17 -4.73
C GLY A 305 17.56 3.16 -5.89
N TYR A 306 16.50 2.35 -5.99
CA TYR A 306 16.33 1.37 -7.05
C TYR A 306 15.33 1.83 -8.12
N PHE A 307 15.75 1.82 -9.40
CA PHE A 307 15.00 2.36 -10.53
C PHE A 307 14.93 1.40 -11.74
N ASN A 308 15.38 0.14 -11.60
CA ASN A 308 15.50 -0.79 -12.73
C ASN A 308 14.23 -1.65 -12.95
N GLY A 309 13.27 -1.09 -13.69
CA GLY A 309 12.66 -1.73 -14.88
C GLY A 309 11.73 -2.95 -14.80
N SER A 310 11.27 -3.50 -13.66
CA SER A 310 10.41 -4.72 -13.76
C SER A 310 9.37 -5.01 -12.67
N THR A 311 9.09 -4.13 -11.72
CA THR A 311 8.37 -4.55 -10.50
C THR A 311 7.04 -3.84 -10.23
N MET A 312 6.38 -3.30 -11.24
CA MET A 312 4.99 -2.83 -11.06
C MET A 312 4.22 -2.83 -12.37
N HIS A 313 3.86 -4.01 -12.88
CA HIS A 313 2.89 -4.21 -13.98
C HIS A 313 3.22 -3.60 -15.36
N LEU A 314 4.11 -2.63 -15.44
CA LEU A 314 4.67 -2.11 -16.67
C LEU A 314 5.57 -3.20 -17.23
N GLY A 315 5.00 -4.04 -18.09
CA GLY A 315 5.63 -5.26 -18.61
C GLY A 315 7.04 -5.02 -19.21
N PRO A 316 7.71 -6.08 -19.67
CA PRO A 316 9.12 -6.07 -20.09
C PRO A 316 9.47 -5.08 -21.23
N ASN A 317 8.49 -4.37 -21.78
CA ASN A 317 8.60 -3.35 -22.82
C ASN A 317 8.36 -1.91 -22.32
N CYS A 318 8.39 -1.64 -21.01
CA CYS A 318 8.33 -0.28 -20.45
C CYS A 318 9.73 0.15 -19.92
N PRO A 319 10.68 0.50 -20.80
CA PRO A 319 12.08 0.69 -20.43
C PRO A 319 12.39 1.96 -19.60
N GLU A 320 11.43 2.83 -19.26
CA GLU A 320 11.70 4.07 -18.51
C GLU A 320 10.61 4.49 -17.49
N ASP A 321 9.57 3.68 -17.25
CA ASP A 321 8.32 4.20 -16.69
C ASP A 321 8.14 4.05 -15.16
N TYR A 322 9.11 3.46 -14.43
CA TYR A 322 9.13 3.48 -12.95
C TYR A 322 9.03 4.93 -12.41
N ASN A 323 9.55 5.88 -13.18
CA ASN A 323 9.58 7.29 -12.82
C ASN A 323 8.16 7.88 -12.67
N LEU A 324 7.15 7.38 -13.38
CA LEU A 324 5.82 7.99 -13.38
C LEU A 324 4.93 7.50 -12.21
N TYR A 325 5.09 6.27 -11.75
CA TYR A 325 4.29 5.71 -10.65
C TYR A 325 4.43 6.51 -9.34
N ALA A 326 5.67 6.87 -9.00
CA ALA A 326 5.99 7.74 -7.88
C ALA A 326 5.84 9.21 -8.28
N GLY A 327 6.53 9.60 -9.36
CA GLY A 327 6.69 11.01 -9.72
C GLY A 327 5.40 11.71 -10.12
N ARG A 328 4.40 11.01 -10.70
CA ARG A 328 3.13 11.65 -11.05
C ARG A 328 2.30 11.99 -9.81
N ARG A 329 2.38 11.19 -8.74
CA ARG A 329 1.77 11.53 -7.44
C ARG A 329 2.47 12.72 -6.80
N THR A 330 3.81 12.75 -6.81
CA THR A 330 4.57 13.93 -6.35
C THR A 330 4.13 15.18 -7.09
N TRP A 331 4.13 15.12 -8.42
CA TRP A 331 3.65 16.22 -9.25
C TRP A 331 2.25 16.64 -8.89
N ARG A 332 1.30 15.70 -8.79
CA ARG A 332 -0.09 16.03 -8.53
C ARG A 332 -0.29 16.69 -7.17
N ILE A 333 0.41 16.22 -6.14
CA ILE A 333 0.37 16.84 -4.81
C ILE A 333 0.85 18.29 -4.91
N PHE A 334 1.97 18.53 -5.58
CA PHE A 334 2.52 19.88 -5.76
C PHE A 334 1.66 20.77 -6.65
N ASP A 335 1.09 20.25 -7.74
CA ASP A 335 0.17 20.95 -8.64
C ASP A 335 -1.11 21.41 -7.90
N LYS A 336 -1.58 20.61 -6.94
CA LYS A 336 -2.76 20.95 -6.13
C LYS A 336 -2.52 22.04 -5.10
N VAL A 337 -1.31 22.13 -4.54
CA VAL A 337 -0.98 23.08 -3.46
C VAL A 337 -0.19 24.30 -3.91
N ALA A 338 0.56 24.18 -5.01
CA ALA A 338 1.39 25.21 -5.61
C ALA A 338 1.27 25.21 -7.15
N PRO A 339 0.06 25.35 -7.72
CA PRO A 339 -0.14 25.39 -9.17
C PRO A 339 0.65 26.51 -9.87
N SER A 340 1.03 27.58 -9.15
CA SER A 340 1.88 28.66 -9.65
C SER A 340 3.26 28.20 -10.15
N LEU A 341 3.75 27.04 -9.71
CA LEU A 341 5.04 26.50 -10.13
C LEU A 341 5.03 25.89 -11.54
N HIS A 342 3.84 25.56 -12.07
CA HIS A 342 3.67 24.97 -13.41
C HIS A 342 4.60 23.75 -13.66
N LEU A 343 4.73 22.88 -12.66
CA LEU A 343 5.59 21.69 -12.75
C LEU A 343 5.13 20.78 -13.88
N ASP A 344 6.09 20.19 -14.61
CA ASP A 344 5.80 19.31 -15.74
C ASP A 344 5.42 17.91 -15.26
N PRO A 345 4.19 17.42 -15.55
CA PRO A 345 3.72 16.09 -15.14
C PRO A 345 4.47 14.92 -15.78
N ALA A 346 5.24 15.15 -16.86
CA ALA A 346 5.87 14.10 -17.64
C ALA A 346 7.26 13.69 -17.12
N LEU A 347 7.84 14.43 -16.17
CA LEU A 347 9.22 14.20 -15.72
C LEU A 347 9.41 12.87 -14.98
N GLY A 348 8.42 12.51 -14.17
CA GLY A 348 8.53 11.40 -13.22
C GLY A 348 9.61 11.65 -12.16
N GLN A 349 9.95 10.63 -11.36
CA GLN A 349 11.03 10.64 -10.38
C GLN A 349 12.28 10.05 -11.02
N ARG A 350 13.41 10.77 -11.11
CA ARG A 350 14.64 10.25 -11.74
C ARG A 350 15.79 10.20 -10.74
N ALA A 351 16.64 9.17 -10.82
CA ALA A 351 17.86 9.09 -10.01
C ALA A 351 18.98 9.99 -10.56
N SER A 352 19.12 10.08 -11.88
CA SER A 352 20.24 10.74 -12.55
C SER A 352 20.23 12.28 -12.47
N TYR A 353 19.07 12.88 -12.22
CA TYR A 353 18.91 14.33 -12.02
C TYR A 353 17.66 14.61 -11.18
N VAL A 354 17.56 15.82 -10.64
CA VAL A 354 16.42 16.28 -9.86
C VAL A 354 15.26 16.60 -10.81
N THR A 355 14.09 16.00 -10.60
CA THR A 355 12.88 16.24 -11.40
C THR A 355 11.89 17.15 -10.69
N TYR A 356 11.57 16.84 -9.44
CA TYR A 356 10.72 17.64 -8.57
C TYR A 356 11.51 18.11 -7.35
N PRO A 357 11.19 19.28 -6.77
CA PRO A 357 11.81 19.72 -5.53
C PRO A 357 11.45 18.77 -4.38
N PHE A 358 12.31 18.73 -3.35
CA PHE A 358 12.04 17.94 -2.13
C PHE A 358 10.71 18.32 -1.48
N SER A 359 10.39 19.62 -1.47
CA SER A 359 9.13 20.16 -0.96
C SER A 359 8.83 21.51 -1.61
N VAL A 360 7.59 21.98 -1.53
CA VAL A 360 7.14 23.26 -2.11
C VAL A 360 6.44 24.12 -1.08
N GLN A 361 6.62 25.43 -1.14
CA GLN A 361 5.76 26.37 -0.44
C GLN A 361 4.39 26.40 -1.14
N PRO A 362 3.26 26.20 -0.42
CA PRO A 362 1.95 26.23 -1.05
C PRO A 362 1.53 27.68 -1.37
N ASP A 363 0.72 27.85 -2.43
CA ASP A 363 0.19 29.16 -2.87
C ASP A 363 -0.78 29.77 -1.84
N ALA A 364 -1.38 28.94 -0.99
CA ALA A 364 -2.26 29.31 0.11
C ALA A 364 -2.09 28.37 1.30
N LEU A 365 -2.47 28.83 2.50
CA LEU A 365 -2.46 27.99 3.69
C LEU A 365 -3.39 26.78 3.53
N ILE A 366 -2.86 25.61 3.86
CA ILE A 366 -3.54 24.33 3.70
C ILE A 366 -4.53 24.11 4.84
N THR A 367 -5.79 23.85 4.48
CA THR A 367 -6.84 23.47 5.43
C THR A 367 -6.96 21.95 5.54
N LEU A 368 -7.58 21.46 6.61
CA LEU A 368 -7.91 20.03 6.75
C LEU A 368 -8.72 19.50 5.55
N LYS A 369 -9.61 20.32 4.99
CA LYS A 369 -10.40 19.95 3.83
C LYS A 369 -9.51 19.70 2.61
N ASP A 370 -8.51 20.55 2.39
CA ASP A 370 -7.58 20.41 1.27
C ASP A 370 -6.77 19.11 1.38
N VAL A 371 -6.33 18.74 2.59
CA VAL A 371 -5.65 17.46 2.84
C VAL A 371 -6.56 16.26 2.54
N LYS A 372 -7.81 16.31 2.99
CA LYS A 372 -8.78 15.25 2.69
C LYS A 372 -9.06 15.13 1.20
N ASP A 373 -9.14 16.26 0.49
CA ASP A 373 -9.34 16.29 -0.95
C ASP A 373 -8.11 15.76 -1.71
N LEU A 374 -6.88 16.04 -1.24
CA LEU A 374 -5.64 15.44 -1.76
C LEU A 374 -5.65 13.92 -1.64
N LEU A 375 -6.01 13.38 -0.46
CA LEU A 375 -6.10 11.94 -0.25
C LEU A 375 -7.15 11.26 -1.14
N ARG A 376 -8.11 12.02 -1.66
CA ARG A 376 -9.23 11.55 -2.49
C ARG A 376 -8.99 11.68 -3.99
N ASP A 377 -7.84 12.21 -4.40
CA ASP A 377 -7.57 12.60 -5.79
C ASP A 377 -7.19 11.39 -6.66
N HIS A 378 -7.73 11.39 -7.88
CA HIS A 378 -7.46 10.46 -8.97
C HIS A 378 -7.07 11.22 -10.26
N TYR A 379 -6.34 12.33 -10.10
CA TYR A 379 -5.89 13.23 -11.15
C TYR A 379 -7.02 14.00 -11.87
N GLU A 380 -8.14 14.26 -11.18
CA GLU A 380 -9.31 14.91 -11.78
C GLU A 380 -8.96 16.26 -12.43
N GLY A 381 -9.49 16.48 -13.64
CA GLY A 381 -9.27 17.71 -14.40
C GLY A 381 -7.92 17.80 -15.15
N THR A 382 -7.14 16.72 -15.15
CA THR A 382 -5.86 16.64 -15.87
C THR A 382 -5.95 15.64 -17.05
N PRO A 383 -4.96 15.58 -17.95
CA PRO A 383 -4.88 14.52 -18.96
C PRO A 383 -4.80 13.09 -18.39
N PHE A 384 -4.53 12.94 -17.09
CA PHE A 384 -4.37 11.66 -16.40
C PHE A 384 -5.60 11.27 -15.56
N ASP A 385 -6.70 12.04 -15.67
CA ASP A 385 -7.94 11.88 -14.92
C ASP A 385 -8.54 10.47 -15.11
N LEU A 386 -8.51 9.67 -14.03
CA LEU A 386 -9.01 8.30 -14.06
C LEU A 386 -10.55 8.20 -14.13
N THR A 387 -11.28 9.30 -13.93
CA THR A 387 -12.74 9.33 -14.09
C THR A 387 -13.19 9.49 -15.53
N ARG A 388 -12.25 9.58 -16.48
CA ARG A 388 -12.49 9.85 -17.90
C ARG A 388 -11.98 8.76 -18.82
N GLY A 389 -12.46 8.80 -20.06
CA GLY A 389 -12.03 7.90 -21.14
C GLY A 389 -12.59 6.48 -21.03
N LEU A 390 -12.16 5.62 -21.96
CA LEU A 390 -12.65 4.25 -22.06
C LEU A 390 -12.34 3.41 -20.82
N GLY A 391 -11.18 3.62 -20.20
CA GLY A 391 -10.77 2.91 -18.98
C GLY A 391 -11.68 3.16 -17.78
N ALA A 392 -12.37 4.30 -17.73
CA ALA A 392 -13.31 4.63 -16.65
C ALA A 392 -14.71 4.00 -16.87
N GLY A 393 -14.89 3.30 -17.99
CA GLY A 393 -16.18 2.76 -18.39
C GLY A 393 -17.24 3.83 -18.64
N PRO A 394 -18.51 3.42 -18.81
CA PRO A 394 -19.61 4.35 -19.09
C PRO A 394 -19.97 5.27 -17.92
N PHE A 395 -19.55 4.95 -16.70
CA PHE A 395 -19.98 5.68 -15.50
C PHE A 395 -18.83 6.40 -14.80
N GLY A 396 -17.63 6.45 -15.40
CA GLY A 396 -16.53 7.26 -14.92
C GLY A 396 -15.90 6.76 -13.63
N SER A 397 -15.88 5.44 -13.37
CA SER A 397 -15.20 4.90 -12.19
C SER A 397 -13.68 5.12 -12.31
N PRO A 398 -13.02 5.70 -11.29
CA PRO A 398 -11.58 5.85 -11.27
C PRO A 398 -10.86 4.54 -10.92
N THR A 399 -11.58 3.52 -10.47
CA THR A 399 -10.99 2.25 -10.05
C THR A 399 -10.31 1.55 -11.22
N ARG A 400 -9.06 1.14 -11.01
CA ARG A 400 -8.25 0.36 -11.96
C ARG A 400 -7.73 -0.87 -11.24
N TRP A 401 -8.42 -1.99 -11.41
CA TRP A 401 -8.01 -3.27 -10.85
C TRP A 401 -6.73 -3.74 -11.56
N SER A 402 -5.57 -3.47 -10.97
CA SER A 402 -4.28 -4.02 -11.39
C SER A 402 -4.11 -5.44 -10.84
N GLY A 403 -3.12 -6.19 -11.32
CA GLY A 403 -2.83 -7.55 -10.84
C GLY A 403 -3.16 -8.65 -11.85
N GLY A 404 -3.72 -8.28 -13.01
CA GLY A 404 -4.32 -9.24 -13.93
C GLY A 404 -3.31 -9.97 -14.82
N ILE A 405 -3.52 -11.27 -15.05
CA ILE A 405 -2.69 -12.07 -15.98
C ILE A 405 -2.60 -11.47 -17.39
N ASN A 406 -3.67 -10.82 -17.85
CA ASN A 406 -3.74 -10.22 -19.17
C ASN A 406 -3.00 -8.87 -19.23
N GLU A 407 -2.96 -8.11 -18.13
CA GLU A 407 -2.20 -6.87 -18.05
C GLU A 407 -0.70 -7.18 -18.14
N ALA A 408 -0.25 -8.21 -17.41
CA ALA A 408 1.12 -8.70 -17.48
C ALA A 408 1.50 -9.21 -18.88
N ALA A 409 0.57 -9.89 -19.58
CA ALA A 409 0.82 -10.43 -20.91
C ALA A 409 0.92 -9.35 -22.01
N LEU A 410 0.11 -8.29 -21.91
CA LEU A 410 0.12 -7.20 -22.90
C LEU A 410 1.26 -6.22 -22.68
N GLY A 411 1.64 -5.99 -21.41
CA GLY A 411 2.60 -4.97 -21.02
C GLY A 411 2.01 -3.57 -21.10
N GLY A 412 2.13 -2.82 -20.01
CA GLY A 412 1.59 -1.46 -19.86
C GLY A 412 1.05 -1.27 -18.44
N GLY A 413 0.42 -0.14 -18.15
CA GLY A 413 -0.20 0.04 -16.84
C GLY A 413 -1.09 1.27 -16.75
N TRP A 414 -1.79 1.34 -15.62
CA TRP A 414 -2.63 2.46 -15.26
C TRP A 414 -1.86 3.47 -14.43
N GLU A 415 -2.33 4.72 -14.44
CA GLU A 415 -1.84 5.71 -13.49
C GLU A 415 -2.18 5.28 -12.07
N ARG A 416 -1.19 5.34 -11.17
CA ARG A 416 -1.40 5.05 -9.75
C ARG A 416 -1.91 6.32 -9.07
N ALA A 417 -3.20 6.33 -8.73
CA ALA A 417 -3.83 7.41 -7.97
C ALA A 417 -3.36 7.45 -6.52
N ILE A 418 -3.69 8.54 -5.82
CA ILE A 418 -3.46 8.68 -4.37
C ILE A 418 -4.49 7.83 -3.63
N SER A 419 -5.78 8.01 -3.96
CA SER A 419 -6.86 7.15 -3.48
C SER A 419 -6.97 5.90 -4.36
N MET A 420 -6.92 4.71 -3.77
CA MET A 420 -7.01 3.47 -4.55
C MET A 420 -7.88 2.39 -3.92
N PHE A 421 -8.24 1.38 -4.72
CA PHE A 421 -9.21 0.35 -4.34
C PHE A 421 -8.73 -0.62 -3.25
N ARG A 422 -7.42 -0.67 -3.01
CA ARG A 422 -6.78 -1.57 -2.04
C ARG A 422 -6.28 -0.85 -0.78
N THR A 423 -6.64 0.42 -0.61
CA THR A 423 -6.36 1.14 0.63
C THR A 423 -7.05 0.42 1.79
N SER A 424 -6.33 0.05 2.84
CA SER A 424 -6.88 -0.56 4.05
C SER A 424 -7.37 0.49 5.04
N TRP A 425 -6.63 1.60 5.13
CA TRP A 425 -7.00 2.79 5.90
C TRP A 425 -6.26 4.03 5.40
N ALA A 426 -6.79 5.18 5.75
CA ALA A 426 -6.16 6.47 5.55
C ALA A 426 -6.30 7.33 6.79
N PHE A 427 -5.33 8.20 7.02
CA PHE A 427 -5.39 9.11 8.16
C PHE A 427 -4.70 10.45 7.90
N ILE A 428 -5.05 11.41 8.73
CA ILE A 428 -4.35 12.69 8.87
C ILE A 428 -4.05 12.89 10.35
N ILE A 429 -2.79 13.00 10.73
CA ILE A 429 -2.38 13.33 12.09
C ILE A 429 -2.13 14.84 12.12
N GLU A 430 -2.93 15.56 12.92
CA GLU A 430 -2.78 16.99 13.17
C GLU A 430 -2.19 17.18 14.57
N SER A 431 -0.93 17.60 14.64
CA SER A 431 -0.20 17.81 15.90
C SER A 431 0.02 19.30 16.17
N ARG A 432 -0.40 19.74 17.35
CA ARG A 432 -0.41 21.15 17.78
C ARG A 432 0.34 21.32 19.08
N GLU A 433 0.95 22.48 19.26
CA GLU A 433 1.53 22.84 20.56
C GLU A 433 0.43 23.07 21.60
N VAL A 434 0.72 22.67 22.85
CA VAL A 434 -0.17 22.97 23.98
C VAL A 434 -0.16 24.46 24.22
N SER A 435 -1.34 25.06 24.26
CA SER A 435 -1.52 26.50 24.44
C SER A 435 -2.74 26.80 25.31
N LYS A 436 -3.05 28.09 25.50
CA LYS A 436 -4.28 28.49 26.22
C LYS A 436 -5.56 28.02 25.52
N THR A 437 -5.51 27.82 24.20
CA THR A 437 -6.65 27.40 23.37
C THR A 437 -6.57 25.95 22.93
N VAL A 438 -5.41 25.29 23.09
CA VAL A 438 -5.19 23.88 22.76
C VAL A 438 -4.78 23.13 24.02
N PRO A 439 -5.71 22.41 24.67
CA PRO A 439 -5.41 21.67 25.89
C PRO A 439 -4.60 20.42 25.58
N ASP A 440 -3.73 20.01 26.53
CA ASP A 440 -2.81 18.87 26.33
C ASP A 440 -3.49 17.57 25.86
N PRO A 441 -4.66 17.14 26.40
CA PRO A 441 -5.36 15.96 25.88
C PRO A 441 -5.90 16.09 24.44
N ALA A 442 -6.04 17.31 23.92
CA ALA A 442 -6.52 17.57 22.56
C ALA A 442 -5.40 17.92 21.57
N LYS A 443 -4.15 18.07 22.04
CA LYS A 443 -3.05 18.61 21.23
C LYS A 443 -2.80 17.86 19.92
N THR A 444 -3.15 16.58 19.88
CA THR A 444 -3.05 15.77 18.67
C THR A 444 -4.37 15.09 18.34
N ARG A 445 -4.88 15.40 17.15
CA ARG A 445 -6.11 14.87 16.58
C ARG A 445 -5.76 14.06 15.34
N VAL A 446 -6.16 12.81 15.32
CA VAL A 446 -6.05 11.93 14.16
C VAL A 446 -7.41 11.87 13.48
N TRP A 447 -7.47 12.30 12.24
CA TRP A 447 -8.62 12.11 11.37
C TRP A 447 -8.46 10.78 10.68
N PHE A 448 -9.15 9.76 11.18
CA PHE A 448 -8.98 8.38 10.75
C PHE A 448 -10.14 7.93 9.84
N GLY A 449 -9.83 7.13 8.82
CA GLY A 449 -10.81 6.52 7.91
C GLY A 449 -10.37 5.11 7.52
N PHE A 450 -11.32 4.17 7.49
CA PHE A 450 -11.08 2.84 6.93
C PHE A 450 -11.31 2.82 5.43
N ASP A 451 -10.64 1.88 4.76
CA ASP A 451 -10.66 1.68 3.31
C ASP A 451 -10.33 2.98 2.55
N THR A 452 -10.73 3.07 1.29
CA THR A 452 -10.40 4.16 0.38
C THR A 452 -10.87 5.53 0.88
N PRO A 453 -10.02 6.58 0.81
CA PRO A 453 -10.41 7.97 1.03
C PRO A 453 -11.63 8.39 0.20
N THR A 454 -11.82 7.78 -0.98
CA THR A 454 -12.93 8.06 -1.90
C THR A 454 -14.28 7.87 -1.22
N ALA A 455 -14.47 6.81 -0.44
CA ALA A 455 -15.75 6.45 0.17
C ALA A 455 -15.79 6.68 1.70
N THR A 456 -14.63 6.82 2.34
CA THR A 456 -14.54 6.95 3.81
C THR A 456 -14.98 8.31 4.35
N VAL A 457 -15.33 8.36 5.63
CA VAL A 457 -15.58 9.60 6.39
C VAL A 457 -14.49 9.73 7.44
N PHE A 458 -13.64 10.74 7.30
CA PHE A 458 -12.55 10.98 8.24
C PHE A 458 -13.11 11.41 9.60
N THR A 459 -12.89 10.58 10.61
CA THR A 459 -13.49 10.69 11.95
C THR A 459 -12.40 10.93 13.00
N PRO A 460 -12.62 11.83 13.98
CA PRO A 460 -11.58 12.20 14.93
C PRO A 460 -11.31 11.10 15.97
N LEU A 461 -10.02 10.89 16.25
CA LEU A 461 -9.43 10.08 17.30
C LEU A 461 -8.37 10.92 18.02
N TYR A 462 -8.28 10.88 19.34
CA TYR A 462 -7.24 11.62 20.07
C TYR A 462 -6.05 10.73 20.43
N ALA A 463 -4.83 11.29 20.36
CA ALA A 463 -3.63 10.52 20.67
C ALA A 463 -3.56 10.03 22.14
N THR A 464 -4.21 10.77 23.04
CA THR A 464 -4.31 10.43 24.47
C THR A 464 -5.50 9.55 24.83
N GLN A 465 -6.37 9.21 23.87
CA GLN A 465 -7.49 8.30 24.10
C GLN A 465 -6.98 6.89 24.47
N GLU A 466 -7.67 6.19 25.36
CA GLU A 466 -7.29 4.89 25.89
C GLU A 466 -8.14 3.75 25.31
N VAL A 467 -9.40 4.03 24.96
CA VAL A 467 -10.34 3.01 24.46
C VAL A 467 -10.60 3.21 22.96
N PRO A 468 -10.30 2.23 22.09
CA PRO A 468 -10.67 2.32 20.67
C PRO A 468 -12.20 2.25 20.50
N PRO A 469 -12.75 2.90 19.46
CA PRO A 469 -14.15 2.68 19.10
C PRO A 469 -14.42 1.20 18.77
N PRO A 470 -15.46 0.56 19.32
CA PRO A 470 -15.75 -0.86 19.07
C PRO A 470 -15.82 -1.21 17.58
N SER A 471 -16.44 -0.36 16.75
CA SER A 471 -16.56 -0.57 15.30
C SER A 471 -15.23 -0.56 14.54
N TRP A 472 -14.14 -0.14 15.19
CA TRP A 472 -12.77 -0.04 14.64
C TRP A 472 -11.85 -1.16 15.12
N THR A 473 -12.39 -2.11 15.90
CA THR A 473 -11.65 -3.25 16.45
C THR A 473 -11.96 -4.57 15.75
N TRP A 474 -12.74 -4.52 14.66
CA TRP A 474 -13.03 -5.71 13.87
C TRP A 474 -11.73 -6.24 13.24
N PRO A 475 -11.38 -7.53 13.41
CA PRO A 475 -10.08 -8.04 12.96
C PRO A 475 -10.04 -8.50 11.50
N LEU A 476 -11.07 -9.18 11.04
CA LEU A 476 -11.01 -10.02 9.84
C LEU A 476 -11.56 -9.30 8.61
N GLN A 477 -10.66 -8.93 7.69
CA GLN A 477 -11.03 -8.38 6.38
C GLN A 477 -11.77 -9.39 5.49
N CYS A 478 -11.70 -10.69 5.76
CA CYS A 478 -12.38 -11.72 4.97
C CYS A 478 -13.76 -12.14 5.54
N THR A 479 -14.18 -11.58 6.67
CA THR A 479 -15.48 -11.91 7.30
C THR A 479 -16.35 -10.67 7.41
N PHE A 480 -17.40 -10.61 6.58
CA PHE A 480 -18.35 -9.50 6.55
C PHE A 480 -18.99 -9.24 7.91
N SER A 481 -19.08 -7.97 8.31
CA SER A 481 -19.76 -7.56 9.54
C SER A 481 -20.40 -6.19 9.44
N ARG A 482 -21.70 -6.10 9.76
CA ARG A 482 -22.44 -4.84 9.91
C ARG A 482 -22.02 -4.03 11.14
N SER A 483 -21.22 -4.58 12.05
CA SER A 483 -20.67 -3.83 13.19
C SER A 483 -19.32 -3.16 12.88
N SER A 484 -18.76 -3.39 11.69
CA SER A 484 -17.45 -2.87 11.28
C SER A 484 -17.60 -1.62 10.41
N THR A 485 -16.83 -0.57 10.72
CA THR A 485 -16.74 0.62 9.85
C THR A 485 -16.08 0.29 8.52
N PHE A 486 -15.03 -0.55 8.53
CA PHE A 486 -14.35 -0.98 7.31
C PHE A 486 -15.34 -1.56 6.31
N TRP A 487 -16.18 -2.50 6.74
CA TRP A 487 -17.16 -3.13 5.86
C TRP A 487 -18.25 -2.17 5.38
N ALA A 488 -18.60 -1.14 6.15
CA ALA A 488 -19.53 -0.12 5.71
C ALA A 488 -18.95 0.68 4.54
N VAL A 489 -17.68 1.08 4.65
CA VAL A 489 -16.98 1.84 3.60
C VAL A 489 -16.74 0.96 2.37
N ASP A 490 -16.25 -0.28 2.56
CA ASP A 490 -15.97 -1.20 1.46
C ASP A 490 -17.26 -1.54 0.68
N PHE A 491 -18.37 -1.76 1.37
CA PHE A 491 -19.66 -1.95 0.70
C PHE A 491 -20.06 -0.72 -0.15
N ILE A 492 -19.95 0.49 0.40
CA ILE A 492 -20.27 1.72 -0.34
C ILE A 492 -19.36 1.85 -1.57
N LYS A 493 -18.05 1.68 -1.41
CA LYS A 493 -17.06 1.75 -2.51
C LYS A 493 -17.45 0.80 -3.64
N ASN A 494 -17.62 -0.48 -3.34
CA ASN A 494 -17.96 -1.50 -4.33
C ASN A 494 -19.32 -1.22 -5.00
N TRP A 495 -20.31 -0.76 -4.24
CA TRP A 495 -21.64 -0.44 -4.79
C TRP A 495 -21.60 0.77 -5.73
N VAL A 496 -20.85 1.80 -5.36
CA VAL A 496 -20.76 3.04 -6.13
C VAL A 496 -20.00 2.84 -7.43
N ASP A 497 -19.01 1.94 -7.48
CA ASP A 497 -18.28 1.62 -8.71
C ASP A 497 -19.20 1.14 -9.85
N LEU A 498 -20.38 0.57 -9.54
CA LEU A 498 -21.38 0.20 -10.55
C LEU A 498 -21.87 1.39 -11.37
N ARG A 499 -22.04 2.57 -10.75
CA ARG A 499 -22.46 3.80 -11.43
C ARG A 499 -21.86 5.06 -10.76
N TYR A 500 -20.54 5.16 -10.80
CA TYR A 500 -19.75 6.15 -10.06
C TYR A 500 -20.26 7.59 -10.23
N ASN A 501 -20.42 8.06 -11.48
CA ASN A 501 -20.83 9.44 -11.79
C ASN A 501 -22.19 9.87 -11.21
N VAL A 502 -23.12 8.95 -10.98
CA VAL A 502 -24.45 9.27 -10.44
C VAL A 502 -24.58 9.00 -8.94
N MET A 503 -23.83 8.03 -8.40
CA MET A 503 -23.89 7.66 -6.98
C MET A 503 -22.90 8.47 -6.12
N MET A 504 -21.69 8.77 -6.62
CA MET A 504 -20.70 9.51 -5.81
C MET A 504 -21.16 10.89 -5.35
N PRO A 505 -21.96 11.67 -6.10
CA PRO A 505 -22.48 12.93 -5.57
C PRO A 505 -23.27 12.77 -4.26
N ASP A 506 -24.02 11.67 -4.11
CA ASP A 506 -24.77 11.39 -2.88
C ASP A 506 -23.81 11.02 -1.73
N VAL A 507 -22.77 10.23 -2.02
CA VAL A 507 -21.71 9.89 -1.05
C VAL A 507 -20.95 11.13 -0.59
N ARG A 508 -20.50 11.98 -1.54
CA ARG A 508 -19.77 13.22 -1.26
C ARG A 508 -20.58 14.18 -0.39
N SER A 509 -21.88 14.31 -0.65
CA SER A 509 -22.79 15.13 0.16
C SER A 509 -22.83 14.67 1.62
N VAL A 510 -22.94 13.35 1.85
CA VAL A 510 -22.92 12.78 3.21
C VAL A 510 -21.56 12.94 3.86
N GLN A 511 -20.45 12.67 3.15
CA GLN A 511 -19.09 12.86 3.65
C GLN A 511 -18.87 14.30 4.13
N GLN A 512 -19.14 15.29 3.26
CA GLN A 512 -18.95 16.70 3.59
C GLN A 512 -19.78 17.13 4.79
N LYS A 513 -21.06 16.70 4.84
CA LYS A 513 -21.95 17.01 5.96
C LYS A 513 -21.43 16.44 7.28
N LEU A 514 -21.07 15.15 7.30
CA LEU A 514 -20.59 14.48 8.51
C LEU A 514 -19.24 15.06 8.96
N GLU A 515 -18.29 15.22 8.04
CA GLU A 515 -16.96 15.75 8.36
C GLU A 515 -17.02 17.18 8.89
N GLN A 516 -17.87 18.04 8.34
CA GLN A 516 -18.09 19.38 8.85
C GLN A 516 -18.71 19.37 10.24
N GLN A 517 -19.72 18.52 10.48
CA GLN A 517 -20.34 18.36 11.80
C GLN A 517 -19.34 17.87 12.85
N LEU A 518 -18.50 16.90 12.49
CA LEU A 518 -17.45 16.36 13.34
C LEU A 518 -16.40 17.41 13.69
N LEU A 519 -15.94 18.19 12.71
CA LEU A 519 -15.00 19.29 12.92
C LEU A 519 -15.57 20.35 13.86
N THR A 520 -16.77 20.86 13.56
CA THR A 520 -17.44 21.86 14.42
C THR A 520 -17.63 21.34 15.85
N ALA A 521 -18.01 20.07 16.01
CA ALA A 521 -18.20 19.48 17.33
C ALA A 521 -16.88 19.28 18.09
N ALA A 522 -15.82 18.82 17.40
CA ALA A 522 -14.50 18.68 17.98
C ALA A 522 -13.94 20.04 18.43
N ASP A 523 -13.95 21.04 17.55
CA ASP A 523 -13.41 22.37 17.84
C ASP A 523 -14.16 23.03 19.03
N LYS A 524 -15.49 22.88 19.08
CA LYS A 524 -16.29 23.34 20.21
C LYS A 524 -15.87 22.64 21.51
N LEU A 525 -15.75 21.32 21.50
CA LEU A 525 -15.40 20.54 22.68
C LEU A 525 -13.97 20.84 23.17
N GLU A 526 -13.03 21.03 22.26
CA GLU A 526 -11.66 21.41 22.58
C GLU A 526 -11.59 22.80 23.20
N ALA A 527 -12.38 23.77 22.71
CA ALA A 527 -12.46 25.10 23.31
C ALA A 527 -13.06 25.07 24.73
N GLU A 528 -14.11 24.27 24.95
CA GLU A 528 -14.69 24.04 26.28
C GLU A 528 -13.66 23.39 27.23
N ALA A 529 -12.90 22.40 26.74
CA ALA A 529 -11.82 21.75 27.48
C ALA A 529 -10.67 22.72 27.82
N ALA A 530 -10.30 23.62 26.91
CA ALA A 530 -9.28 24.64 27.14
C ALA A 530 -9.71 25.62 28.24
N ALA A 531 -10.97 26.07 28.21
CA ALA A 531 -11.55 26.94 29.23
C ALA A 531 -11.56 26.27 30.61
N ALA A 532 -11.92 24.99 30.68
CA ALA A 532 -11.95 24.22 31.92
C ALA A 532 -10.56 24.07 32.59
N LEU A 533 -9.48 24.07 31.80
CA LEU A 533 -8.10 23.93 32.30
C LEU A 533 -7.42 25.26 32.67
N THR A 534 -7.88 26.40 32.13
CA THR A 534 -7.25 27.71 32.30
C THR A 534 -7.91 28.58 33.39
N GLY A 535 -9.18 28.35 33.73
CA GLY A 535 -9.95 29.12 34.72
C GLY A 535 -9.62 28.82 36.18
N GLY A 536 -8.38 29.05 36.62
CA GLY A 536 -7.86 28.77 37.96
C GLY A 536 -8.89 28.93 39.10
N GLY A 537 -9.21 27.83 39.78
CA GLY A 537 -9.95 27.85 41.05
C GLY A 537 -11.46 27.63 41.01
N ALA A 538 -12.02 26.74 40.18
CA ALA A 538 -13.29 26.07 40.49
C ALA A 538 -13.57 24.88 39.56
N ALA A 539 -13.28 23.66 40.02
CA ALA A 539 -14.35 22.72 40.27
C ALA A 539 -15.58 22.67 39.33
N ALA A 540 -15.53 21.86 38.26
CA ALA A 540 -16.71 21.45 37.52
C ALA A 540 -16.59 20.02 36.94
N ASP A 541 -17.21 19.11 37.69
CA ASP A 541 -18.06 17.97 37.37
C ASP A 541 -17.81 17.09 36.14
N LEU A 542 -17.27 15.89 36.38
CA LEU A 542 -17.02 14.87 35.37
C LEU A 542 -17.27 13.45 35.94
N ARG A 543 -18.55 13.05 35.99
CA ARG A 543 -19.12 11.67 36.02
C ARG A 543 -20.65 11.85 35.98
N SER A 544 -21.50 11.10 35.30
CA SER A 544 -21.49 9.80 34.63
C SER A 544 -22.76 9.73 33.75
N GLY A 545 -22.79 8.91 32.70
CA GLY A 545 -24.05 8.61 32.01
C GLY A 545 -23.94 7.63 30.85
N THR A 546 -23.79 6.35 31.16
CA THR A 546 -24.16 5.24 30.28
C THR A 546 -25.67 5.19 30.10
N SER A 547 -26.20 5.38 28.89
CA SER A 547 -27.43 4.70 28.43
C SER A 547 -27.75 5.01 26.97
N ASN A 548 -27.73 3.95 26.16
CA ASN A 548 -28.68 3.58 25.11
C ASN A 548 -29.51 4.69 24.43
N GLY A 549 -29.27 4.82 23.12
CA GLY A 549 -30.27 5.20 22.12
C GLY A 549 -30.48 6.69 21.96
N LEU A 550 -29.96 7.26 20.87
CA LEU A 550 -30.37 8.59 20.41
C LEU A 550 -30.67 8.59 18.91
N GLN A 551 -31.98 8.62 18.62
CA GLN A 551 -32.53 9.46 17.56
C GLN A 551 -32.36 10.94 17.96
N PRO A 552 -32.15 11.87 17.02
CA PRO A 552 -31.75 13.24 17.30
C PRO A 552 -32.95 14.17 17.42
N SER A 553 -33.31 14.60 18.63
CA SER A 553 -33.94 15.90 18.84
C SER A 553 -33.86 16.33 20.29
N THR A 554 -33.52 17.61 20.49
CA THR A 554 -33.55 18.37 21.75
C THR A 554 -32.66 17.89 22.90
N LEU A 555 -31.63 18.68 23.23
CA LEU A 555 -31.36 19.24 24.56
C LEU A 555 -29.99 19.93 24.57
N VAL A 556 -30.02 21.26 24.42
CA VAL A 556 -29.09 22.18 25.07
C VAL A 556 -29.71 22.52 26.44
N SER A 557 -28.88 22.72 27.45
CA SER A 557 -29.17 22.92 28.90
C SER A 557 -29.38 21.61 29.67
N ASP A 558 -28.89 21.43 30.89
CA ASP A 558 -27.96 22.16 31.76
C ASP A 558 -27.61 21.21 32.90
N SER A 559 -26.54 21.56 33.63
CA SER A 559 -26.17 21.14 35.00
C SER A 559 -24.87 20.32 35.12
N TRP A 560 -23.82 21.08 35.41
CA TRP A 560 -22.46 20.66 35.75
C TRP A 560 -22.23 21.00 37.23
N GLY A 561 -22.20 20.01 38.13
CA GLY A 561 -21.87 20.20 39.55
C GLY A 561 -21.07 19.06 40.20
N VAL A 562 -19.77 19.32 40.50
CA VAL A 562 -18.98 18.92 41.69
C VAL A 562 -17.46 19.15 41.48
N ARG A 563 -16.76 19.52 42.56
CA ARG A 563 -15.38 20.04 42.59
C ARG A 563 -14.27 19.04 42.24
N ALA A 564 -13.54 19.26 41.14
CA ALA A 564 -12.30 18.55 40.83
C ALA A 564 -11.09 19.08 41.63
N GLN A 565 -10.47 18.18 42.39
CA GLN A 565 -9.21 18.36 43.11
C GLN A 565 -8.01 18.08 42.17
N SER A 566 -7.05 19.00 42.09
CA SER A 566 -5.79 18.95 41.30
C SER A 566 -5.90 19.08 39.76
N VAL A 567 -4.89 19.72 39.14
CA VAL A 567 -4.74 19.89 37.67
C VAL A 567 -4.69 18.54 36.94
N ALA A 568 -4.13 17.51 37.58
CA ALA A 568 -4.06 16.16 37.01
C ALA A 568 -5.46 15.54 36.84
N ALA A 569 -6.33 15.66 37.84
CA ALA A 569 -7.69 15.16 37.74
C ALA A 569 -8.49 15.87 36.65
N ALA A 570 -8.31 17.19 36.50
CA ALA A 570 -8.94 17.97 35.43
C ALA A 570 -8.49 17.48 34.04
N ARG A 571 -7.20 17.21 33.85
CA ARG A 571 -6.67 16.64 32.59
C ARG A 571 -7.24 15.27 32.29
N THR A 572 -7.28 14.37 33.27
CA THR A 572 -7.87 13.03 33.12
C THR A 572 -9.33 13.11 32.69
N ALA A 573 -10.06 14.06 33.26
CA ALA A 573 -11.48 14.18 33.02
C ALA A 573 -11.79 14.84 31.66
N VAL A 574 -10.99 15.84 31.25
CA VAL A 574 -11.00 16.36 29.86
C VAL A 574 -10.72 15.25 28.85
N ARG A 575 -9.69 14.43 29.09
CA ARG A 575 -9.34 13.29 28.23
C ARG A 575 -10.51 12.30 28.11
N ALA A 576 -11.14 11.93 29.22
CA ALA A 576 -12.30 11.03 29.21
C ALA A 576 -13.48 11.61 28.41
N ARG A 577 -13.68 12.93 28.45
CA ARG A 577 -14.72 13.61 27.67
C ARG A 577 -14.43 13.59 26.16
N LEU A 578 -13.18 13.87 25.78
CA LEU A 578 -12.72 13.82 24.39
C LEU A 578 -12.82 12.38 23.84
N GLU A 579 -12.44 11.38 24.63
CA GLU A 579 -12.61 9.96 24.30
C GLU A 579 -14.07 9.60 24.09
N SER A 580 -14.96 9.98 25.02
CA SER A 580 -16.39 9.72 24.90
C SER A 580 -16.97 10.32 23.61
N PHE A 581 -16.54 11.53 23.24
CA PHE A 581 -16.92 12.15 21.97
C PHE A 581 -16.38 11.36 20.77
N ALA A 582 -15.09 11.04 20.74
CA ALA A 582 -14.46 10.33 19.61
C ALA A 582 -15.06 8.95 19.39
N VAL A 583 -15.31 8.18 20.46
CA VAL A 583 -15.99 6.87 20.39
C VAL A 583 -17.42 7.04 19.87
N SER A 584 -18.19 7.99 20.43
CA SER A 584 -19.58 8.21 19.99
C SER A 584 -19.65 8.70 18.54
N ALA A 585 -18.70 9.53 18.11
CA ALA A 585 -18.56 9.99 16.74
C ALA A 585 -18.30 8.83 15.79
N ALA A 586 -17.34 7.96 16.10
CA ALA A 586 -17.03 6.77 15.32
C ALA A 586 -18.22 5.82 15.18
N GLU A 587 -18.91 5.49 16.27
CA GLU A 587 -20.08 4.61 16.21
C GLU A 587 -21.23 5.25 15.41
N ASN A 588 -21.47 6.55 15.57
CA ASN A 588 -22.49 7.25 14.77
C ASN A 588 -22.13 7.30 13.28
N VAL A 589 -20.86 7.56 12.95
CA VAL A 589 -20.39 7.52 11.55
C VAL A 589 -20.60 6.13 10.95
N THR A 590 -20.26 5.06 11.67
CA THR A 590 -20.52 3.69 11.23
C THR A 590 -22.00 3.46 10.91
N LEU A 591 -22.91 3.89 11.80
CA LEU A 591 -24.36 3.78 11.57
C LEU A 591 -24.82 4.61 10.36
N LYS A 592 -24.29 5.82 10.18
CA LYS A 592 -24.62 6.69 9.04
C LYS A 592 -24.08 6.15 7.72
N LEU A 593 -22.91 5.52 7.72
CA LEU A 593 -22.37 4.82 6.56
C LEU A 593 -23.23 3.63 6.17
N TRP A 594 -23.67 2.79 7.12
CA TRP A 594 -24.61 1.71 6.80
C TRP A 594 -25.97 2.24 6.30
N SER A 595 -26.48 3.31 6.89
CA SER A 595 -27.70 3.96 6.38
C SER A 595 -27.51 4.50 4.95
N LEU A 596 -26.34 5.06 4.64
CA LEU A 596 -26.00 5.49 3.29
C LEU A 596 -25.91 4.30 2.32
N ALA A 597 -25.26 3.22 2.72
CA ALA A 597 -25.20 1.99 1.94
C ALA A 597 -26.61 1.48 1.57
N ASP A 598 -27.49 1.34 2.57
CA ASP A 598 -28.86 0.89 2.35
C ASP A 598 -29.65 1.88 1.47
N ALA A 599 -29.46 3.19 1.64
CA ALA A 599 -30.07 4.23 0.81
C ALA A 599 -29.59 4.18 -0.65
N LEU A 600 -28.30 3.92 -0.90
CA LEU A 600 -27.76 3.76 -2.25
C LEU A 600 -28.34 2.52 -2.93
N VAL A 601 -28.48 1.41 -2.20
CA VAL A 601 -29.13 0.20 -2.72
C VAL A 601 -30.57 0.49 -3.12
N ALA A 602 -31.35 1.13 -2.23
CA ALA A 602 -32.74 1.47 -2.51
C ALA A 602 -32.88 2.42 -3.72
N ARG A 603 -32.06 3.46 -3.75
CA ARG A 603 -32.10 4.52 -4.76
C ARG A 603 -31.69 4.07 -6.16
N TYR A 604 -30.78 3.10 -6.27
CA TYR A 604 -30.15 2.70 -7.53
C TYR A 604 -30.39 1.21 -7.91
N SER A 605 -31.42 0.59 -7.36
CA SER A 605 -31.68 -0.87 -7.46
C SER A 605 -31.99 -1.41 -8.85
N ASN A 606 -32.55 -0.61 -9.78
CA ASN A 606 -33.10 -1.11 -11.05
C ASN A 606 -32.67 -0.32 -12.29
N GLY A 607 -31.48 0.30 -12.24
CA GLY A 607 -30.91 1.06 -13.37
C GLY A 607 -31.45 2.49 -13.52
N TYR A 608 -32.54 2.83 -12.83
CA TYR A 608 -33.03 4.20 -12.64
C TYR A 608 -32.48 4.78 -11.34
N LYS A 609 -32.51 6.10 -11.22
CA LYS A 609 -32.35 6.82 -9.94
C LYS A 609 -33.73 7.13 -9.38
N CYS A 610 -34.12 6.48 -8.29
CA CYS A 610 -35.35 6.76 -7.57
C CYS A 610 -35.22 8.09 -6.80
N LEU A 611 -36.09 9.05 -7.08
CA LEU A 611 -36.13 10.36 -6.42
C LEU A 611 -37.07 10.41 -5.21
N GLY A 612 -37.96 9.41 -5.07
CA GLY A 612 -38.90 9.32 -3.96
C GLY A 612 -38.23 9.25 -2.59
N ASP A 613 -38.92 9.75 -1.58
CA ASP A 613 -38.54 9.56 -0.19
C ASP A 613 -38.79 8.11 0.24
N ILE A 614 -38.00 7.65 1.21
CA ILE A 614 -38.02 6.27 1.73
C ILE A 614 -39.39 5.95 2.39
N GLU A 615 -40.22 6.96 2.66
CA GLU A 615 -41.50 6.85 3.39
C GLU A 615 -42.76 6.83 2.50
N GLY A 616 -42.63 6.98 1.17
CA GLY A 616 -43.61 6.48 0.22
C GLY A 616 -44.64 7.49 -0.28
N THR A 617 -44.51 7.86 -1.55
CA THR A 617 -45.48 7.53 -2.61
C THR A 617 -44.78 7.80 -3.95
N LEU A 618 -44.47 6.74 -4.72
CA LEU A 618 -43.85 6.91 -6.04
C LEU A 618 -44.91 7.45 -7.02
N LEU A 619 -44.80 8.72 -7.38
CA LEU A 619 -45.57 9.36 -8.46
C LEU A 619 -44.86 9.17 -9.81
N GLU A 620 -45.62 9.27 -10.90
CA GLU A 620 -45.08 9.30 -12.25
C GLU A 620 -44.16 10.53 -12.40
N GLY A 621 -42.86 10.32 -12.64
CA GLY A 621 -41.83 11.37 -12.63
C GLY A 621 -40.72 11.19 -11.57
N ASP A 622 -40.89 10.26 -10.62
CA ASP A 622 -39.93 10.04 -9.51
C ASP A 622 -38.72 9.16 -9.88
N ARG A 623 -38.46 8.95 -11.17
CA ARG A 623 -37.33 8.16 -11.65
C ARG A 623 -36.60 8.92 -12.73
N LEU A 624 -35.30 9.14 -12.52
CA LEU A 624 -34.41 9.57 -13.59
C LEU A 624 -33.84 8.33 -14.27
N ALA A 625 -33.74 8.37 -15.60
CA ALA A 625 -33.02 7.39 -16.40
C ALA A 625 -31.69 8.02 -16.83
N PRO A 626 -30.58 7.84 -16.08
CA PRO A 626 -29.32 8.50 -16.41
C PRO A 626 -28.75 8.05 -17.75
N GLY A 627 -29.11 6.83 -18.19
CA GLY A 627 -28.64 6.26 -19.45
C GLY A 627 -27.13 6.05 -19.50
N TYR A 628 -26.61 5.87 -20.72
CA TYR A 628 -25.18 5.86 -21.01
C TYR A 628 -24.77 7.24 -21.57
N PRO A 629 -23.55 7.74 -21.28
CA PRO A 629 -23.06 8.96 -21.88
C PRO A 629 -23.00 8.86 -23.40
N LYS A 630 -23.28 9.98 -24.08
CA LYS A 630 -23.28 10.06 -25.55
C LYS A 630 -21.93 9.66 -26.13
N GLU A 631 -20.84 10.14 -25.53
CA GLU A 631 -19.47 9.88 -25.99
C GLU A 631 -19.12 8.40 -25.88
N TRP A 632 -19.59 7.73 -24.82
CA TRP A 632 -19.39 6.30 -24.64
C TRP A 632 -20.20 5.50 -25.67
N LEU A 633 -21.47 5.86 -25.89
CA LEU A 633 -22.32 5.25 -26.93
C LEU A 633 -21.70 5.38 -28.32
N GLN A 634 -21.12 6.54 -28.63
CA GLN A 634 -20.38 6.76 -29.87
C GLN A 634 -19.15 5.87 -29.98
N ALA A 635 -18.37 5.75 -28.91
CA ALA A 635 -17.15 4.96 -28.87
C ALA A 635 -17.41 3.45 -29.04
N VAL A 636 -18.55 2.95 -28.55
CA VAL A 636 -18.95 1.54 -28.71
C VAL A 636 -19.74 1.26 -30.00
N GLY A 637 -19.95 2.28 -30.84
CA GLY A 637 -20.67 2.12 -32.11
C GLY A 637 -22.18 1.90 -31.96
N PHE A 638 -22.80 2.44 -30.91
CA PHE A 638 -24.24 2.27 -30.65
C PHE A 638 -25.12 2.72 -31.84
N GLN A 639 -24.73 3.81 -32.50
CA GLN A 639 -25.44 4.36 -33.66
C GLN A 639 -25.41 3.47 -34.92
N ASP A 640 -24.53 2.47 -34.96
CA ASP A 640 -24.35 1.60 -36.14
C ASP A 640 -25.37 0.43 -36.15
N TYR A 641 -26.18 0.29 -35.09
CA TYR A 641 -27.23 -0.72 -35.01
C TYR A 641 -28.49 -0.31 -35.80
N PRO A 642 -29.11 -1.21 -36.60
CA PRO A 642 -28.70 -2.58 -36.96
C PRO A 642 -27.93 -2.67 -38.29
N THR A 643 -27.58 -1.52 -38.89
CA THR A 643 -27.49 -1.45 -40.37
C THR A 643 -26.18 -1.89 -40.99
N THR A 644 -25.08 -2.11 -40.24
CA THR A 644 -23.79 -2.50 -40.86
C THR A 644 -22.85 -3.42 -40.04
N ARG A 645 -23.22 -3.84 -38.83
CA ARG A 645 -22.42 -4.80 -38.04
C ARG A 645 -23.33 -5.78 -37.29
N PRO A 646 -23.03 -7.10 -37.28
CA PRO A 646 -23.50 -7.96 -36.20
C PRO A 646 -23.12 -7.31 -34.85
N PRO A 647 -23.89 -7.50 -33.77
CA PRO A 647 -23.48 -7.07 -32.44
C PRO A 647 -22.00 -7.45 -32.20
N PRO A 648 -21.20 -6.66 -31.47
CA PRO A 648 -19.75 -6.91 -31.33
C PRO A 648 -19.35 -8.30 -30.81
N HIS A 649 -20.29 -9.07 -30.27
CA HIS A 649 -20.15 -10.47 -29.81
C HIS A 649 -20.57 -11.53 -30.86
N MET A 650 -21.11 -11.12 -32.01
CA MET A 650 -21.42 -11.98 -33.16
C MET A 650 -20.31 -11.93 -34.22
N HIS A 651 -19.05 -11.88 -33.78
CA HIS A 651 -17.99 -12.48 -34.59
C HIS A 651 -18.02 -13.98 -34.35
N ASN A 652 -18.89 -14.69 -35.09
CA ASN A 652 -18.67 -16.10 -35.38
C ASN A 652 -17.46 -16.19 -36.32
N GLU A 653 -16.26 -16.12 -35.77
CA GLU A 653 -15.14 -16.84 -36.38
C GLU A 653 -15.33 -18.32 -36.00
N GLY A 654 -15.97 -19.07 -36.90
CA GLY A 654 -15.95 -20.54 -36.89
C GLY A 654 -17.00 -21.24 -36.05
N GLU A 655 -18.24 -21.32 -36.55
CA GLU A 655 -19.01 -22.56 -36.36
C GLU A 655 -18.37 -23.67 -37.20
N GLU A 656 -17.32 -24.30 -36.66
CA GLU A 656 -17.02 -25.70 -36.93
C GLU A 656 -16.31 -26.31 -35.72
N THR A 657 -16.87 -27.42 -35.24
CA THR A 657 -16.45 -28.27 -34.10
C THR A 657 -16.71 -27.71 -32.70
N LEU A 658 -17.89 -28.03 -32.15
CA LEU A 658 -18.11 -28.59 -30.80
C LEU A 658 -19.61 -28.86 -30.61
N ARG A 659 -20.19 -29.71 -31.47
CA ARG A 659 -21.40 -30.46 -31.12
C ARG A 659 -20.99 -31.91 -30.90
N GLY A 660 -21.16 -32.36 -29.66
CA GLY A 660 -20.96 -33.74 -29.26
C GLY A 660 -19.75 -33.94 -28.37
N GLN A 661 -19.87 -33.56 -27.10
CA GLN A 661 -19.49 -34.46 -26.02
C GLN A 661 -20.27 -34.09 -24.76
N ASP A 662 -21.11 -35.03 -24.37
CA ASP A 662 -21.96 -35.00 -23.21
C ASP A 662 -21.16 -34.89 -21.91
N ASN A 663 -21.86 -34.35 -20.90
CA ASN A 663 -21.52 -34.40 -19.49
C ASN A 663 -20.89 -35.73 -19.06
N GLU A 664 -19.64 -35.71 -18.60
CA GLU A 664 -19.22 -36.61 -17.53
C GLU A 664 -18.39 -35.85 -16.49
N LEU A 665 -18.86 -35.94 -15.24
CA LEU A 665 -18.12 -35.57 -14.05
C LEU A 665 -16.75 -36.23 -14.07
N LEU A 666 -15.69 -35.44 -13.90
CA LEU A 666 -14.38 -35.96 -13.54
C LEU A 666 -14.39 -36.42 -12.07
N VAL A 667 -14.86 -37.65 -11.90
CA VAL A 667 -14.39 -38.58 -10.87
C VAL A 667 -13.02 -39.08 -11.30
N VAL A 668 -12.09 -39.08 -10.34
CA VAL A 668 -10.70 -39.56 -10.42
C VAL A 668 -10.60 -40.95 -11.10
N PRO A 669 -9.74 -41.17 -12.11
CA PRO A 669 -9.70 -42.48 -12.76
C PRO A 669 -8.73 -43.43 -12.05
N ASN A 670 -9.23 -44.63 -11.77
CA ASN A 670 -8.41 -45.82 -11.52
C ASN A 670 -8.42 -46.70 -12.78
N MET A 671 -7.28 -47.32 -13.04
CA MET A 671 -6.91 -48.05 -14.27
C MET A 671 -7.86 -49.19 -14.66
N ALA A 672 -8.12 -49.38 -15.97
CA ALA A 672 -7.81 -50.62 -16.71
C ALA A 672 -8.29 -50.64 -18.19
N ALA A 673 -7.37 -51.04 -19.06
CA ALA A 673 -7.48 -51.95 -20.22
C ALA A 673 -8.42 -51.70 -21.43
N SER A 674 -7.77 -51.70 -22.61
CA SER A 674 -8.16 -52.31 -23.92
C SER A 674 -9.46 -51.83 -24.59
N SER A 675 -9.60 -51.64 -25.90
CA SER A 675 -8.87 -52.04 -27.10
C SER A 675 -9.64 -51.48 -28.32
N GLN A 676 -8.93 -51.18 -29.41
CA GLN A 676 -9.36 -51.37 -30.83
C GLN A 676 -10.60 -50.60 -31.33
N GLN A 677 -10.76 -50.16 -32.59
CA GLN A 677 -9.95 -50.12 -33.82
C GLN A 677 -10.85 -49.51 -34.93
N ALA A 678 -10.23 -48.87 -35.94
CA ALA A 678 -10.73 -48.54 -37.30
C ALA A 678 -11.92 -47.56 -37.41
N GLY A 679 -11.84 -46.47 -38.19
CA GLY A 679 -11.59 -46.40 -39.64
C GLY A 679 -12.92 -45.92 -40.28
N SER A 680 -13.03 -45.11 -41.33
CA SER A 680 -12.14 -44.63 -42.38
C SER A 680 -12.96 -43.64 -43.25
N GLU A 681 -12.27 -42.78 -44.01
CA GLU A 681 -12.64 -42.36 -45.40
C GLU A 681 -13.92 -41.51 -45.65
N GLU A 682 -14.02 -40.57 -46.58
CA GLU A 682 -13.15 -39.87 -47.54
C GLU A 682 -14.01 -38.84 -48.34
N ILE A 683 -13.37 -37.84 -48.97
CA ILE A 683 -13.75 -37.12 -50.23
C ILE A 683 -15.00 -36.19 -50.19
N GLY A 684 -15.05 -34.97 -50.75
CA GLY A 684 -14.14 -34.15 -51.55
C GLY A 684 -14.89 -33.11 -52.45
N SER A 685 -14.14 -32.13 -52.99
CA SER A 685 -14.41 -31.23 -54.15
C SER A 685 -15.27 -29.96 -53.92
N GLU A 686 -14.73 -28.72 -54.06
CA GLU A 686 -14.50 -27.85 -55.27
C GLU A 686 -15.61 -26.77 -55.40
N THR A 687 -15.43 -25.46 -55.64
CA THR A 687 -14.64 -24.72 -56.66
C THR A 687 -14.66 -23.17 -56.45
N SER A 688 -13.53 -22.50 -56.81
CA SER A 688 -13.28 -21.21 -57.54
C SER A 688 -14.29 -20.03 -57.49
N SER A 689 -14.00 -18.75 -57.19
CA SER A 689 -12.97 -17.74 -57.57
C SER A 689 -13.24 -16.86 -58.84
N LYS A 690 -13.20 -15.52 -58.65
CA LYS A 690 -12.93 -14.35 -59.56
C LYS A 690 -13.46 -13.07 -58.86
N LYS A 691 -12.88 -11.86 -58.87
CA LYS A 691 -12.23 -11.06 -59.93
C LYS A 691 -11.53 -9.81 -59.33
N ALA A 692 -10.74 -9.13 -60.17
CA ALA A 692 -9.76 -8.07 -59.88
C ALA A 692 -10.22 -6.61 -60.14
N VAL A 693 -9.53 -5.65 -59.48
CA VAL A 693 -8.92 -4.36 -59.94
C VAL A 693 -9.71 -3.32 -60.75
N LEU A 694 -9.72 -2.05 -60.29
CA LEU A 694 -9.42 -0.82 -61.06
C LEU A 694 -9.22 0.44 -60.17
N LYS A 695 -8.65 1.50 -60.76
CA LYS A 695 -7.72 2.53 -60.21
C LYS A 695 -8.14 3.95 -60.65
N LYS A 696 -7.55 4.99 -60.01
CA LYS A 696 -7.33 6.43 -60.42
C LYS A 696 -8.42 7.47 -60.08
N ASP A 697 -8.16 8.76 -59.81
CA ASP A 697 -6.95 9.63 -59.70
C ASP A 697 -7.33 11.05 -59.17
N THR A 698 -6.31 11.87 -58.89
CA THR A 698 -6.16 13.36 -58.90
C THR A 698 -6.25 14.15 -57.58
N ALA A 699 -5.59 15.32 -57.37
CA ALA A 699 -4.20 15.85 -57.47
C ALA A 699 -4.24 17.37 -57.18
N SER A 700 -3.11 17.98 -56.70
CA SER A 700 -2.71 19.44 -56.68
C SER A 700 -2.58 20.10 -55.28
N SER A 701 -1.60 20.96 -54.89
CA SER A 701 -0.22 21.32 -55.33
C SER A 701 0.44 22.34 -54.35
N ARG A 702 1.80 22.26 -54.17
CA ARG A 702 2.84 23.34 -53.96
C ARG A 702 2.78 24.28 -52.72
N LYS A 703 3.83 24.83 -52.08
CA LYS A 703 5.33 25.04 -52.16
C LYS A 703 5.71 25.59 -50.74
N GLY A 704 6.86 25.42 -50.09
CA GLY A 704 8.27 25.63 -50.47
C GLY A 704 9.17 25.71 -49.20
N ALA A 705 10.43 25.29 -49.32
CA ALA A 705 11.52 25.36 -48.32
C ALA A 705 12.47 26.55 -48.60
N PRO A 706 13.52 26.85 -47.78
CA PRO A 706 14.83 26.13 -47.80
C PRO A 706 15.48 25.95 -46.40
N SER A 707 16.03 24.79 -46.00
CA SER A 707 17.34 24.15 -46.27
C SER A 707 18.60 24.84 -45.72
N SER A 708 19.31 24.15 -44.80
CA SER A 708 20.78 24.13 -44.71
C SER A 708 21.26 22.70 -44.44
N VAL A 709 22.28 22.30 -45.20
CA VAL A 709 22.80 20.94 -45.43
C VAL A 709 24.15 20.76 -44.73
N LEU A 710 24.50 19.49 -44.45
CA LEU A 710 25.84 18.83 -44.45
C LEU A 710 25.96 17.92 -43.20
N SER A 711 26.33 16.64 -43.23
CA SER A 711 26.74 15.72 -44.30
C SER A 711 26.74 14.29 -43.73
N ARG A 712 26.33 13.31 -44.55
CA ARG A 712 26.57 11.87 -44.34
C ARG A 712 27.92 11.47 -44.96
N GLY A 713 28.68 10.64 -44.27
CA GLY A 713 29.60 9.64 -44.84
C GLY A 713 29.34 8.33 -44.08
N GLU A 714 28.58 7.40 -44.67
CA GLU A 714 29.09 6.21 -45.37
C GLU A 714 29.75 5.18 -44.45
N LEU A 715 29.05 4.06 -44.23
CA LEU A 715 29.58 2.71 -44.45
C LEU A 715 28.41 1.72 -44.61
N GLN A 716 28.15 1.37 -45.87
CA GLN A 716 27.38 0.19 -46.28
C GLN A 716 28.22 -1.08 -46.08
N LYS A 717 27.56 -2.16 -45.63
CA LYS A 717 27.72 -3.59 -45.96
C LYS A 717 27.27 -4.39 -44.73
N GLY A 718 26.36 -5.34 -44.76
CA GLY A 718 25.56 -5.95 -45.81
C GLY A 718 24.65 -6.95 -45.10
N ALA A 719 23.39 -7.05 -45.55
CA ALA A 719 22.48 -8.07 -45.10
C ALA A 719 22.73 -9.35 -45.91
N SER A 720 23.18 -10.41 -45.25
CA SER A 720 22.92 -11.80 -45.67
C SER A 720 23.12 -12.74 -44.48
N ASP A 721 22.28 -13.78 -44.45
CA ASP A 721 22.33 -14.95 -43.56
C ASP A 721 21.76 -14.87 -42.15
N ARG A 722 20.42 -14.97 -42.11
CA ARG A 722 19.72 -15.85 -41.18
C ARG A 722 20.00 -17.31 -41.55
N ARG A 723 20.91 -17.97 -40.82
CA ARG A 723 20.79 -19.35 -40.29
C ARG A 723 22.15 -19.73 -39.67
N THR A 724 22.10 -20.53 -38.61
CA THR A 724 23.23 -21.15 -37.88
C THR A 724 24.12 -20.26 -36.99
N LYS A 725 23.72 -20.13 -35.72
CA LYS A 725 24.65 -20.15 -34.55
C LYS A 725 23.89 -20.36 -33.23
N VAL A 726 23.42 -21.60 -33.03
CA VAL A 726 23.23 -22.18 -31.69
C VAL A 726 24.42 -23.12 -31.51
N LYS A 727 25.41 -22.71 -30.70
CA LYS A 727 26.47 -23.55 -30.07
C LYS A 727 27.58 -22.64 -29.50
N SER A 728 27.46 -22.22 -28.24
CA SER A 728 28.60 -22.10 -27.29
C SER A 728 28.10 -21.75 -25.88
N ILE A 729 27.44 -22.70 -25.20
CA ILE A 729 27.32 -22.68 -23.73
C ILE A 729 27.61 -24.10 -23.27
N SER A 730 28.90 -24.43 -23.18
CA SER A 730 29.33 -25.75 -22.69
C SER A 730 30.61 -25.70 -21.85
N HIS A 731 31.19 -24.52 -21.62
CA HIS A 731 32.46 -24.39 -20.88
C HIS A 731 32.36 -23.67 -19.52
N VAL A 732 31.18 -23.24 -19.08
CA VAL A 732 31.01 -22.58 -17.76
C VAL A 732 30.46 -23.54 -16.69
N VAL A 733 29.76 -24.60 -17.09
CA VAL A 733 29.13 -25.57 -16.15
C VAL A 733 30.16 -26.54 -15.54
N ALA A 734 31.28 -26.80 -16.23
CA ALA A 734 32.27 -27.78 -15.77
C ALA A 734 33.11 -27.32 -14.56
N ALA A 735 33.16 -26.02 -14.26
CA ALA A 735 33.94 -25.50 -13.13
C ALA A 735 33.19 -25.57 -11.78
N TYR A 736 31.84 -25.58 -11.80
CA TYR A 736 31.03 -25.53 -10.58
C TYR A 736 30.89 -26.90 -9.88
N VAL A 737 30.90 -27.98 -10.66
CA VAL A 737 30.71 -29.35 -10.15
C VAL A 737 31.95 -29.87 -9.40
N ALA A 738 33.15 -29.35 -9.71
CA ALA A 738 34.40 -29.77 -9.08
C ALA A 738 34.63 -29.20 -7.66
N SER A 739 33.79 -28.25 -7.21
CA SER A 739 33.86 -27.66 -5.87
C SER A 739 32.92 -28.31 -4.86
N ALA A 740 31.81 -28.91 -5.30
CA ALA A 740 30.78 -29.44 -4.42
C ALA A 740 31.08 -30.85 -3.86
N LEU A 741 31.97 -31.62 -4.50
CA LEU A 741 32.25 -33.01 -4.14
C LEU A 741 33.39 -33.21 -3.13
N ARG A 742 33.78 -32.17 -2.37
CA ARG A 742 34.88 -32.26 -1.41
C ARG A 742 34.51 -32.27 0.08
N ASN A 743 33.25 -32.14 0.49
CA ASN A 743 32.89 -31.91 1.91
C ASN A 743 31.71 -32.73 2.49
N THR A 744 31.52 -34.00 2.13
CA THR A 744 30.57 -34.87 2.86
C THR A 744 31.13 -36.27 3.09
N ALA A 745 31.87 -36.42 4.18
CA ALA A 745 32.16 -37.70 4.82
C ALA A 745 32.33 -37.46 6.32
N ASP A 746 31.25 -37.61 7.09
CA ASP A 746 31.23 -38.16 8.45
C ASP A 746 29.79 -38.18 8.96
N TRP A 747 29.45 -39.25 9.71
CA TRP A 747 28.16 -39.62 10.31
C TRP A 747 27.31 -40.61 9.51
N LEU A 748 27.61 -41.91 9.69
CA LEU A 748 26.66 -42.94 10.15
C LEU A 748 27.41 -44.24 10.48
N ALA A 749 27.42 -44.64 11.76
CA ALA A 749 27.72 -46.01 12.20
C ALA A 749 26.85 -46.36 13.43
N PRO A 750 26.34 -47.61 13.58
CA PRO A 750 25.34 -47.97 14.59
C PRO A 750 25.87 -48.88 15.72
N SER A 751 25.18 -48.92 16.87
CA SER A 751 25.15 -50.09 17.76
C SER A 751 23.89 -50.13 18.65
N SER A 752 23.61 -51.32 19.15
CA SER A 752 22.31 -51.95 19.46
C SER A 752 21.90 -52.01 20.94
N SER A 753 20.66 -52.51 21.15
CA SER A 753 20.00 -53.04 22.39
C SER A 753 19.06 -52.04 23.09
N GLY A 754 17.81 -52.35 23.49
CA GLY A 754 16.98 -53.55 23.43
C GLY A 754 15.99 -53.57 24.62
N ARG A 755 14.73 -54.02 24.38
CA ARG A 755 13.65 -54.39 25.35
C ARG A 755 12.85 -53.23 25.99
N LEU A 756 11.58 -53.37 26.35
CA LEU A 756 10.38 -54.17 25.97
C LEU A 756 9.29 -53.72 26.99
N ALA A 757 8.02 -53.89 26.60
CA ALA A 757 6.79 -53.81 27.42
C ALA A 757 6.31 -52.39 27.81
N GLY A 758 5.03 -52.05 27.70
CA GLY A 758 3.86 -52.81 27.29
C GLY A 758 2.58 -52.05 27.67
N THR A 759 1.49 -52.42 26.98
CA THR A 759 0.06 -52.26 27.34
C THR A 759 -0.60 -50.86 27.28
N GLN A 760 -1.37 -50.68 26.20
CA GLN A 760 -2.83 -50.41 26.16
C GLN A 760 -3.45 -49.49 27.24
N LEU A 761 -4.14 -48.44 26.81
CA LEU A 761 -5.61 -48.38 26.70
C LEU A 761 -6.06 -47.00 26.18
N GLN A 762 -6.98 -47.07 25.20
CA GLN A 762 -8.03 -46.12 24.79
C GLN A 762 -7.69 -44.66 24.48
#